data_AF-A0A9P1FMN6-F1
#
_entry.id   AF-A0A9P1FMN6-F1
#
_cell.length_a   1.000
_cell.length_b   1.000
_cell.length_c   1.000
_cell.angle_alpha   90.00
_cell.angle_beta   90.00
_cell.angle_gamma   90.00
#
_symmetry.space_group_name_H-M   'P 1'
#
loop_
_entity.id
_entity.type
_entity.pdbx_description
1 polymer ?
#
loop_
_entity_poly.entity_id
_entity_poly.type
_entity_poly.pdbx_seq_one_letter_code
_entity_poly.pdbx_strand_id
1 'polypeptide(L)'
;MKCLKKPAKARQRRVLKRPAKDAKKGPEMKEVLRKNIGAADRETFVAKLRTWAENESVEIANYLVKTKGAMRIQHLMQFLKTKLGADRLPDEKVVGTYLKNVRLRGGEADLGPDLAVVLTCPRLFRHTLERVENTALKLCCDGVYRSSREGFVVCTLGVLVKSEDPPTKLQYGADRGFSTSFLELLVAICASESKASYRQLFQAFWRAVHSLCQDLGPFTVHQLHGDWHLGLRAAIAAEFPDARYVGDWSHFTGVVRRKGVQGSSAEEVNITRWRAGVFVNLRDELSDKELVQDLERFIHCARWLPQVVFSLYIDEVLAFLESKGELRAALLLKQTYLVRCDDVLWDASWRASWDCQSPGSNCGSQPQEIWHKHRWRGGIRHLKLSLPALIEAVSEFMSCRADVALKKESKLVDVPGRYLDHDFLEGGALAKHGRSVATEFVAQKGIARIEQVVDSEAHIFFVMLKSLWARNENEDGYQQRAQVEVPVEKAEALVGFMLSTTVAEARRWLPRLGLAEPVDVHHLSGVLSKYAVCSLGPMSCRSWRLAGPPPEAGTVASLHYCITCWSCKTYMCSGACEHTYGSLLMEKYVDLSQPWLKERGVRKKKRQPSQRKVPAVPKAKAKAGAQSPWKGLTKEDRIAALRALYPR
;
A
#
# COMPACT_ATOMS: atom_id res chain seq x y z
N MET A 1 -51.82 -5.39 16.97
CA MET A 1 -52.43 -5.14 15.64
C MET A 1 -51.92 -6.19 14.65
N LYS A 2 -52.83 -6.92 14.00
CA LYS A 2 -52.55 -7.95 12.96
C LYS A 2 -52.49 -7.31 11.57
N CYS A 3 -51.74 -7.98 10.68
CA CYS A 3 -51.95 -8.20 9.23
C CYS A 3 -50.70 -7.89 8.39
N LEU A 4 -50.27 -8.66 7.38
CA LEU A 4 -50.69 -9.96 6.82
C LEU A 4 -49.54 -10.44 5.91
N LYS A 5 -49.14 -11.71 6.02
CA LYS A 5 -48.32 -12.45 5.03
C LYS A 5 -49.24 -13.13 4.01
N LYS A 6 -48.75 -13.35 2.78
CA LYS A 6 -48.88 -14.56 1.90
C LYS A 6 -48.70 -14.18 0.40
N PRO A 7 -48.54 -15.14 -0.55
CA PRO A 7 -47.67 -16.33 -0.54
C PRO A 7 -46.98 -16.61 -1.91
N ALA A 8 -46.05 -17.57 -1.91
CA ALA A 8 -45.47 -18.18 -3.11
C ALA A 8 -46.48 -19.08 -3.85
N LYS A 9 -46.40 -19.15 -5.18
CA LYS A 9 -47.07 -20.17 -6.00
C LYS A 9 -46.05 -20.98 -6.82
N ALA A 10 -46.06 -22.28 -6.56
CA ALA A 10 -45.49 -23.32 -7.40
C ALA A 10 -46.28 -23.47 -8.71
N ARG A 11 -45.64 -23.91 -9.79
CA ARG A 11 -46.36 -24.52 -10.92
C ARG A 11 -45.62 -25.73 -11.50
N GLN A 12 -46.43 -26.75 -11.71
CA GLN A 12 -46.20 -28.16 -11.98
C GLN A 12 -45.44 -28.49 -13.27
N ARG A 13 -44.70 -29.60 -13.22
CA ARG A 13 -44.32 -30.45 -14.35
C ARG A 13 -45.56 -31.13 -14.95
N ARG A 14 -45.64 -31.20 -16.29
CA ARG A 14 -46.19 -32.38 -16.98
C ARG A 14 -45.51 -32.62 -18.32
N VAL A 15 -45.36 -33.92 -18.56
CA VAL A 15 -44.55 -34.66 -19.53
C VAL A 15 -45.24 -34.75 -20.89
N LEU A 16 -44.50 -34.70 -21.99
CA LEU A 16 -44.87 -35.37 -23.24
C LEU A 16 -43.62 -35.99 -23.92
N LYS A 17 -43.87 -37.15 -24.51
CA LYS A 17 -42.95 -38.26 -24.85
C LYS A 17 -42.04 -37.97 -26.05
N ARG A 18 -40.87 -38.62 -26.05
CA ARG A 18 -40.01 -38.90 -27.22
C ARG A 18 -40.75 -39.78 -28.25
N PRO A 19 -40.35 -39.69 -29.53
CA PRO A 19 -39.99 -40.87 -30.29
C PRO A 19 -38.47 -40.90 -30.59
N ALA A 20 -37.95 -42.11 -30.72
CA ALA A 20 -36.57 -42.45 -31.03
C ALA A 20 -36.37 -42.64 -32.54
N LYS A 21 -35.08 -42.77 -32.93
CA LYS A 21 -34.47 -43.10 -34.26
C LYS A 21 -34.11 -41.90 -35.13
N ASP A 22 -32.93 -41.77 -35.76
CA ASP A 22 -31.77 -42.65 -35.94
C ASP A 22 -30.50 -41.84 -36.25
N ALA A 23 -29.38 -42.56 -36.21
CA ALA A 23 -27.99 -42.19 -36.39
C ALA A 23 -27.60 -41.59 -37.77
N LYS A 24 -26.41 -40.96 -37.79
CA LYS A 24 -25.48 -40.67 -38.91
C LYS A 24 -25.82 -39.54 -39.89
N LYS A 25 -25.10 -38.41 -39.76
CA LYS A 25 -24.51 -37.66 -40.91
C LYS A 25 -23.26 -36.89 -40.48
N GLY A 26 -22.10 -37.53 -40.67
CA GLY A 26 -20.80 -36.88 -40.74
C GLY A 26 -20.02 -37.52 -41.88
N PRO A 27 -20.37 -37.20 -43.14
CA PRO A 27 -19.35 -36.74 -44.08
C PRO A 27 -19.96 -35.88 -45.20
N GLU A 28 -20.19 -34.58 -44.99
CA GLU A 28 -20.54 -33.66 -46.10
C GLU A 28 -19.58 -32.46 -46.21
N MET A 29 -18.87 -32.09 -45.13
CA MET A 29 -17.95 -30.94 -45.18
C MET A 29 -16.59 -31.26 -45.85
N LYS A 30 -16.16 -32.53 -45.84
CA LYS A 30 -14.90 -32.95 -46.50
C LYS A 30 -15.05 -33.08 -48.03
N GLU A 31 -16.25 -33.41 -48.52
CA GLU A 31 -16.54 -33.54 -49.95
C GLU A 31 -16.62 -32.15 -50.63
N VAL A 32 -17.14 -31.14 -49.92
CA VAL A 32 -17.27 -29.75 -50.40
C VAL A 32 -15.91 -29.08 -50.58
N LEU A 33 -14.94 -29.37 -49.70
CA LEU A 33 -13.57 -28.85 -49.80
C LEU A 33 -12.72 -29.54 -50.88
N ARG A 34 -13.17 -30.69 -51.38
CA ARG A 34 -12.39 -31.50 -52.35
C ARG A 34 -12.64 -31.11 -53.81
N LYS A 35 -13.73 -30.38 -54.11
CA LYS A 35 -14.20 -30.16 -55.49
C LYS A 35 -13.91 -28.80 -56.13
N ASN A 36 -13.43 -27.78 -55.40
CA ASN A 36 -13.40 -26.40 -55.93
C ASN A 36 -12.06 -25.63 -55.80
N ILE A 37 -10.90 -26.28 -55.86
CA ILE A 37 -9.63 -25.56 -56.01
C ILE A 37 -8.83 -26.21 -57.13
N GLY A 38 -8.72 -25.51 -58.26
CA GLY A 38 -7.93 -25.95 -59.41
C GLY A 38 -6.44 -26.01 -59.07
N ALA A 39 -5.69 -26.86 -59.79
CA ALA A 39 -4.27 -27.13 -59.49
C ALA A 39 -3.38 -25.86 -59.52
N ALA A 40 -3.71 -24.87 -60.35
CA ALA A 40 -3.00 -23.58 -60.41
C ALA A 40 -3.25 -22.67 -59.18
N ASP A 41 -4.41 -22.80 -58.53
CA ASP A 41 -4.71 -22.09 -57.28
C ASP A 41 -4.06 -22.75 -56.07
N ARG A 42 -3.63 -24.01 -56.20
CA ARG A 42 -3.01 -24.77 -55.12
C ARG A 42 -1.58 -24.32 -54.83
N GLU A 43 -0.79 -24.02 -55.86
CA GLU A 43 0.54 -23.43 -55.66
C GLU A 43 0.47 -21.98 -55.17
N THR A 44 -0.50 -21.21 -55.65
CA THR A 44 -0.74 -19.83 -55.20
C THR A 44 -1.23 -19.78 -53.74
N PHE A 45 -2.06 -20.74 -53.34
CA PHE A 45 -2.54 -20.91 -51.97
C PHE A 45 -1.44 -21.44 -51.04
N VAL A 46 -0.61 -22.39 -51.49
CA VAL A 46 0.55 -22.90 -50.73
C VAL A 46 1.65 -21.85 -50.61
N ALA A 47 1.87 -21.02 -51.64
CA ALA A 47 2.77 -19.87 -51.57
C ALA A 47 2.25 -18.82 -50.59
N LYS A 48 0.94 -18.47 -50.64
CA LYS A 48 0.32 -17.58 -49.65
C LYS A 48 0.34 -18.14 -48.23
N LEU A 49 0.18 -19.46 -48.05
CA LEU A 49 0.34 -20.15 -46.77
C LEU A 49 1.79 -20.16 -46.28
N ARG A 50 2.79 -20.26 -47.18
CA ARG A 50 4.21 -20.12 -46.82
C ARG A 50 4.54 -18.68 -46.44
N THR A 51 4.09 -17.69 -47.20
CA THR A 51 4.28 -16.27 -46.85
C THR A 51 3.50 -15.86 -45.59
N TRP A 52 2.39 -16.53 -45.27
CA TRP A 52 1.65 -16.36 -44.02
C TRP A 52 2.31 -17.10 -42.85
N ALA A 53 2.81 -18.33 -43.06
CA ALA A 53 3.57 -19.10 -42.07
C ALA A 53 4.95 -18.50 -41.75
N GLU A 54 5.58 -17.82 -42.70
CA GLU A 54 6.82 -17.05 -42.51
C GLU A 54 6.57 -15.74 -41.75
N ASN A 55 5.33 -15.25 -41.67
CA ASN A 55 4.99 -13.97 -41.04
C ASN A 55 4.12 -14.06 -39.77
N GLU A 56 3.64 -15.23 -39.35
CA GLU A 56 2.89 -15.37 -38.09
C GLU A 56 3.51 -16.37 -37.10
N SER A 57 4.12 -15.76 -36.08
CA SER A 57 4.79 -16.30 -34.90
C SER A 57 3.85 -16.99 -33.90
N VAL A 58 2.86 -17.76 -34.37
CA VAL A 58 1.79 -18.32 -33.52
C VAL A 58 1.97 -19.81 -33.23
N GLU A 59 2.57 -20.61 -34.11
CA GLU A 59 2.86 -22.02 -33.80
C GLU A 59 4.10 -22.19 -32.91
N ILE A 60 5.08 -21.28 -33.00
CA ILE A 60 6.19 -21.22 -32.03
C ILE A 60 5.65 -20.81 -30.65
N ALA A 61 4.69 -19.89 -30.57
CA ALA A 61 4.06 -19.52 -29.30
C ALA A 61 3.26 -20.67 -28.67
N ASN A 62 2.55 -21.46 -29.47
CA ASN A 62 1.79 -22.62 -28.97
C ASN A 62 2.66 -23.84 -28.65
N TYR A 63 3.79 -24.03 -29.34
CA TYR A 63 4.78 -25.05 -29.00
C TYR A 63 5.56 -24.67 -27.73
N LEU A 64 5.90 -23.39 -27.55
CA LEU A 64 6.57 -22.85 -26.35
C LEU A 64 5.68 -22.82 -25.09
N VAL A 65 4.36 -22.97 -25.23
CA VAL A 65 3.44 -23.17 -24.11
C VAL A 65 3.48 -24.62 -23.59
N LYS A 66 3.95 -25.59 -24.40
CA LYS A 66 4.02 -27.01 -24.03
C LYS A 66 5.43 -27.51 -23.67
N THR A 67 6.50 -26.82 -24.06
CA THR A 67 7.88 -27.24 -23.74
C THR A 67 8.46 -26.44 -22.56
N LYS A 68 8.85 -27.16 -21.51
CA LYS A 68 9.37 -26.69 -20.22
C LYS A 68 10.60 -25.76 -20.36
N GLY A 69 10.55 -24.62 -19.66
CA GLY A 69 11.65 -23.90 -18.99
C GLY A 69 12.91 -23.50 -19.77
N ALA A 70 13.70 -24.48 -20.24
CA ALA A 70 15.12 -24.33 -20.52
C ALA A 70 15.45 -23.44 -21.74
N MET A 71 14.67 -23.52 -22.83
CA MET A 71 14.91 -22.71 -24.04
C MET A 71 14.69 -21.20 -23.84
N ARG A 72 13.91 -20.79 -22.82
CA ARG A 72 13.53 -19.39 -22.62
C ARG A 72 14.69 -18.51 -22.13
N ILE A 73 15.72 -19.11 -21.53
CA ILE A 73 16.72 -18.37 -20.76
C ILE A 73 18.07 -18.26 -21.49
N GLN A 74 18.43 -19.25 -22.32
CA GLN A 74 19.53 -19.09 -23.28
C GLN A 74 19.24 -17.92 -24.23
N HIS A 75 18.00 -17.77 -24.70
CA HIS A 75 17.61 -16.62 -25.53
C HIS A 75 17.66 -15.28 -24.77
N LEU A 76 17.27 -15.23 -23.48
CA LEU A 76 17.39 -14.02 -22.66
C LEU A 76 18.86 -13.63 -22.45
N MET A 77 19.71 -14.58 -22.06
CA MET A 77 21.13 -14.33 -21.80
C MET A 77 21.89 -14.01 -23.09
N GLN A 78 21.56 -14.68 -24.20
CA GLN A 78 22.12 -14.36 -25.51
C GLN A 78 21.63 -12.98 -25.98
N PHE A 79 20.34 -12.66 -25.83
CA PHE A 79 19.80 -11.33 -26.12
C PHE A 79 20.50 -10.23 -25.29
N LEU A 80 20.65 -10.42 -23.97
CA LEU A 80 21.37 -9.48 -23.11
C LEU A 80 22.83 -9.33 -23.54
N LYS A 81 23.54 -10.43 -23.84
CA LYS A 81 24.92 -10.40 -24.35
C LYS A 81 25.04 -9.70 -25.72
N THR A 82 24.11 -9.97 -26.64
CA THR A 82 24.13 -9.46 -28.02
C THR A 82 23.65 -8.00 -28.12
N LYS A 83 22.71 -7.56 -27.27
CA LYS A 83 22.18 -6.18 -27.27
C LYS A 83 22.91 -5.24 -26.34
N LEU A 84 23.48 -5.72 -25.23
CA LEU A 84 24.24 -4.87 -24.30
C LEU A 84 25.73 -4.81 -24.64
N GLY A 85 26.26 -5.74 -25.44
CA GLY A 85 27.64 -5.75 -25.94
C GLY A 85 28.70 -5.98 -24.85
N ALA A 86 29.61 -6.93 -25.03
CA ALA A 86 30.78 -7.04 -24.14
C ALA A 86 31.75 -5.84 -24.30
N ASP A 87 31.74 -5.18 -25.47
CA ASP A 87 32.78 -4.21 -25.87
C ASP A 87 32.24 -2.80 -26.18
N ARG A 88 31.00 -2.49 -25.80
CA ARG A 88 30.42 -1.14 -25.92
C ARG A 88 29.55 -0.81 -24.71
N LEU A 89 30.20 -0.57 -23.58
CA LEU A 89 29.62 0.27 -22.53
C LEU A 89 29.61 1.71 -23.07
N PRO A 90 28.44 2.34 -23.33
CA PRO A 90 28.40 3.75 -23.64
C PRO A 90 28.79 4.54 -22.37
N ASP A 91 29.58 5.60 -22.54
CA ASP A 91 29.88 6.58 -21.50
C ASP A 91 28.60 6.97 -20.72
N GLU A 92 28.58 6.63 -19.43
CA GLU A 92 27.72 7.13 -18.34
C GLU A 92 26.18 7.23 -18.54
N LYS A 93 25.61 6.71 -19.62
CA LYS A 93 24.16 6.78 -19.86
C LYS A 93 23.55 5.40 -20.11
N VAL A 94 22.88 4.92 -19.06
CA VAL A 94 21.78 3.93 -19.05
C VAL A 94 22.22 2.45 -19.03
N VAL A 95 21.70 1.72 -18.04
CA VAL A 95 21.81 0.27 -17.77
C VAL A 95 23.13 -0.21 -17.10
N GLY A 96 23.17 -0.15 -15.77
CA GLY A 96 24.08 -1.00 -14.98
C GLY A 96 23.45 -2.36 -14.71
N THR A 97 23.56 -3.33 -15.63
CA THR A 97 23.18 -4.74 -15.34
C THR A 97 24.42 -5.53 -14.95
N TYR A 98 24.58 -5.83 -13.67
CA TYR A 98 25.62 -6.75 -13.19
C TYR A 98 25.09 -8.19 -13.20
N LEU A 99 25.29 -8.91 -14.30
CA LEU A 99 25.07 -10.37 -14.44
C LEU A 99 26.14 -11.22 -13.72
N LYS A 100 26.85 -10.70 -12.71
CA LYS A 100 28.02 -11.37 -12.10
C LYS A 100 27.69 -12.61 -11.25
N ASN A 101 26.42 -12.87 -10.91
CA ASN A 101 26.04 -14.03 -10.10
C ASN A 101 25.40 -15.20 -10.87
N VAL A 102 25.31 -15.14 -12.20
CA VAL A 102 24.95 -16.32 -12.99
C VAL A 102 26.20 -17.18 -13.19
N ARG A 103 26.59 -17.94 -12.16
CA ARG A 103 27.57 -19.03 -12.32
C ARG A 103 26.92 -20.11 -13.19
N LEU A 104 27.21 -20.09 -14.49
CA LEU A 104 26.91 -21.19 -15.40
C LEU A 104 27.90 -22.33 -15.09
N ARG A 105 27.50 -23.29 -14.25
CA ARG A 105 28.06 -24.64 -14.39
C ARG A 105 27.37 -25.25 -15.60
N GLY A 106 28.18 -25.66 -16.59
CA GLY A 106 27.70 -26.25 -17.84
C GLY A 106 26.91 -27.55 -17.60
N GLY A 107 25.92 -27.76 -18.46
CA GLY A 107 25.00 -28.91 -18.42
C GLY A 107 23.67 -28.56 -17.76
N GLU A 108 22.61 -28.56 -18.56
CA GLU A 108 21.19 -28.55 -18.14
C GLU A 108 20.88 -27.78 -16.84
N ALA A 109 21.04 -26.46 -16.86
CA ALA A 109 20.64 -25.63 -15.73
C ALA A 109 19.10 -25.49 -15.70
N ASP A 110 18.46 -26.32 -14.88
CA ASP A 110 17.15 -26.02 -14.29
C ASP A 110 17.31 -24.71 -13.51
N LEU A 111 16.96 -23.59 -14.16
CA LEU A 111 17.07 -22.27 -13.54
C LEU A 111 15.93 -22.18 -12.54
N GLY A 112 16.31 -22.35 -11.27
CA GLY A 112 15.38 -22.52 -10.17
C GLY A 112 14.36 -21.38 -10.04
N PRO A 113 13.32 -21.57 -9.21
CA PRO A 113 12.22 -20.62 -8.96
C PRO A 113 12.63 -19.21 -8.49
N ASP A 114 13.93 -19.00 -8.30
CA ASP A 114 14.56 -17.86 -7.66
C ASP A 114 15.23 -16.86 -8.64
N LEU A 115 15.06 -17.02 -9.96
CA LEU A 115 15.63 -16.08 -10.94
C LEU A 115 15.05 -14.65 -10.73
N ALA A 116 15.94 -13.68 -10.51
CA ALA A 116 15.61 -12.26 -10.49
C ALA A 116 16.63 -11.45 -11.32
N VAL A 117 16.13 -10.60 -12.22
CA VAL A 117 16.94 -9.62 -12.96
C VAL A 117 16.67 -8.24 -12.39
N VAL A 118 17.67 -7.66 -11.72
CA VAL A 118 17.55 -6.32 -11.11
C VAL A 118 18.06 -5.26 -12.08
N LEU A 119 17.24 -4.24 -12.29
CA LEU A 119 17.47 -3.09 -13.16
C LEU A 119 17.55 -1.82 -12.29
N THR A 120 18.57 -1.00 -12.56
CA THR A 120 18.80 0.29 -11.91
C THR A 120 19.20 1.35 -12.92
N CYS A 121 18.80 2.59 -12.67
CA CYS A 121 19.38 3.76 -13.33
C CYS A 121 20.33 4.44 -12.32
N PRO A 122 21.67 4.30 -12.47
CA PRO A 122 22.63 4.81 -11.49
C PRO A 122 22.47 6.30 -11.19
N ARG A 123 22.22 7.11 -12.23
CA ARG A 123 22.00 8.56 -12.10
C ARG A 123 20.76 8.87 -11.26
N LEU A 124 19.65 8.18 -11.51
CA LEU A 124 18.42 8.35 -10.72
C LEU A 124 18.63 7.90 -9.27
N PHE A 125 19.27 6.75 -9.08
CA PHE A 125 19.53 6.17 -7.76
C PHE A 125 20.36 7.12 -6.91
N ARG A 126 21.53 7.53 -7.42
CA ARG A 126 22.45 8.46 -6.73
C ARG A 126 21.77 9.81 -6.48
N HIS A 127 21.19 10.43 -7.51
CA HIS A 127 20.51 11.73 -7.37
C HIS A 127 19.36 11.70 -6.35
N THR A 128 18.64 10.59 -6.26
CA THR A 128 17.59 10.45 -5.25
C THR A 128 18.19 10.42 -3.85
N LEU A 129 19.20 9.58 -3.60
CA LEU A 129 19.82 9.46 -2.28
C LEU A 129 20.61 10.71 -1.86
N GLU A 130 21.27 11.42 -2.78
CA GLU A 130 21.93 12.72 -2.53
C GLU A 130 20.96 13.80 -2.00
N ARG A 131 19.69 13.67 -2.36
CA ARG A 131 18.65 14.62 -1.98
C ARG A 131 17.93 14.23 -0.70
N VAL A 132 18.01 12.98 -0.25
CA VAL A 132 17.41 12.55 1.02
C VAL A 132 18.15 13.23 2.17
N GLU A 133 17.42 13.91 3.04
CA GLU A 133 18.02 14.59 4.22
C GLU A 133 18.31 13.62 5.36
N ASN A 134 17.49 12.58 5.50
CA ASN A 134 17.64 11.59 6.56
C ASN A 134 18.23 10.29 6.03
N THR A 135 19.47 9.98 6.41
CA THR A 135 20.14 8.74 5.98
C THR A 135 19.57 7.48 6.63
N ALA A 136 18.69 7.63 7.63
CA ALA A 136 17.82 6.57 8.14
C ALA A 136 16.61 6.35 7.22
N LEU A 137 16.79 5.50 6.21
CA LEU A 137 15.83 5.33 5.13
C LEU A 137 14.57 4.57 5.55
N LYS A 138 13.45 4.99 4.96
CA LYS A 138 12.17 4.28 4.96
C LYS A 138 11.93 3.76 3.55
N LEU A 139 12.04 2.46 3.36
CA LEU A 139 11.88 1.82 2.06
C LEU A 139 10.47 1.26 1.89
N CYS A 140 10.04 1.09 0.65
CA CYS A 140 8.82 0.40 0.30
C CYS A 140 9.08 -0.58 -0.85
N CYS A 141 8.59 -1.82 -0.70
CA CYS A 141 8.81 -2.89 -1.66
C CYS A 141 7.51 -3.66 -1.92
N ASP A 142 7.17 -3.84 -3.19
CA ASP A 142 5.99 -4.60 -3.60
C ASP A 142 6.09 -5.09 -5.06
N GLY A 143 5.35 -6.15 -5.37
CA GLY A 143 5.29 -6.83 -6.66
C GLY A 143 4.11 -6.41 -7.53
N VAL A 144 4.42 -6.06 -8.78
CA VAL A 144 3.45 -5.77 -9.82
C VAL A 144 3.27 -6.98 -10.74
N TYR A 145 2.06 -7.53 -10.71
CA TYR A 145 1.65 -8.65 -11.52
C TYR A 145 1.13 -8.24 -12.91
N ARG A 146 1.10 -9.22 -13.83
CA ARG A 146 0.53 -9.12 -15.19
C ARG A 146 1.29 -8.16 -16.12
N SER A 147 2.52 -7.81 -15.79
CA SER A 147 3.41 -7.01 -16.64
C SER A 147 3.95 -7.84 -17.82
N SER A 148 4.19 -9.14 -17.62
CA SER A 148 4.69 -10.08 -18.64
C SER A 148 3.62 -11.10 -19.09
N ARG A 149 3.73 -11.60 -20.33
CA ARG A 149 2.91 -12.71 -20.86
C ARG A 149 3.27 -14.04 -20.19
N GLU A 150 4.55 -14.20 -19.89
CA GLU A 150 5.19 -15.39 -19.36
C GLU A 150 5.00 -15.56 -17.84
N GLY A 151 4.33 -14.60 -17.19
CA GLY A 151 3.99 -14.69 -15.77
C GLY A 151 5.04 -14.11 -14.82
N PHE A 152 6.10 -13.47 -15.33
CA PHE A 152 7.08 -12.79 -14.47
C PHE A 152 6.40 -11.69 -13.64
N VAL A 153 6.86 -11.56 -12.40
CA VAL A 153 6.49 -10.51 -11.46
C VAL A 153 7.50 -9.38 -11.56
N VAL A 154 7.04 -8.14 -11.46
CA VAL A 154 7.94 -6.98 -11.38
C VAL A 154 7.95 -6.42 -9.97
N CYS A 155 8.99 -6.70 -9.20
CA CYS A 155 9.17 -6.13 -7.87
C CYS A 155 9.79 -4.73 -7.99
N THR A 156 9.32 -3.79 -7.18
CA THR A 156 9.84 -2.42 -7.16
C THR A 156 10.30 -2.07 -5.76
N LEU A 157 11.45 -1.41 -5.63
CA LEU A 157 11.97 -0.88 -4.38
C LEU A 157 12.18 0.62 -4.53
N GLY A 158 11.73 1.38 -3.54
CA GLY A 158 11.91 2.82 -3.51
C GLY A 158 11.91 3.38 -2.10
N VAL A 159 12.28 4.65 -1.99
CA VAL A 159 12.29 5.40 -0.73
C VAL A 159 10.97 6.15 -0.53
N LEU A 160 10.50 6.19 0.71
CA LEU A 160 9.33 6.95 1.14
C LEU A 160 9.78 8.28 1.74
N VAL A 161 9.31 9.38 1.16
CA VAL A 161 9.66 10.75 1.58
C VAL A 161 8.40 11.61 1.69
N LYS A 162 8.48 12.73 2.42
CA LYS A 162 7.36 13.68 2.50
C LYS A 162 7.32 14.57 1.26
N SER A 163 6.13 14.64 0.67
CA SER A 163 5.84 15.55 -0.44
C SER A 163 5.65 16.97 0.09
N GLU A 164 6.51 17.87 -0.35
CA GLU A 164 6.33 19.31 -0.13
C GLU A 164 5.44 19.95 -1.20
N ASP A 165 5.26 19.25 -2.34
CA ASP A 165 4.34 19.65 -3.40
C ASP A 165 2.92 19.76 -2.80
N PRO A 166 2.20 20.87 -3.07
CA PRO A 166 0.87 21.07 -2.52
C PRO A 166 -0.06 19.92 -2.90
N PRO A 167 -1.06 19.59 -2.05
CA PRO A 167 -2.07 18.60 -2.34
C PRO A 167 -2.57 18.65 -3.78
N THR A 168 -2.18 17.69 -4.61
CA THR A 168 -2.91 17.49 -5.86
C THR A 168 -4.30 16.95 -5.51
N LYS A 169 -5.30 17.15 -6.37
CA LYS A 169 -6.68 16.63 -6.17
C LYS A 169 -6.77 15.12 -5.89
N LEU A 170 -5.67 14.38 -6.03
CA LEU A 170 -5.54 12.95 -5.75
C LEU A 170 -5.23 12.64 -4.28
N GLN A 171 -5.08 13.63 -3.39
CA GLN A 171 -4.91 13.36 -1.97
C GLN A 171 -6.21 12.86 -1.33
N TYR A 172 -6.11 11.65 -0.79
CA TYR A 172 -6.87 11.00 0.29
C TYR A 172 -8.09 11.76 0.85
N GLY A 173 -9.26 11.67 0.21
CA GLY A 173 -10.52 12.09 0.82
C GLY A 173 -10.46 13.48 1.49
N ALA A 174 -10.93 13.55 2.73
CA ALA A 174 -10.91 14.73 3.60
C ALA A 174 -9.51 15.19 4.04
N ASP A 175 -8.54 14.27 4.00
CA ASP A 175 -7.26 14.40 4.68
C ASP A 175 -6.28 15.16 3.76
N ARG A 176 -6.44 16.47 3.74
CA ARG A 176 -5.45 17.41 3.21
C ARG A 176 -4.30 17.48 4.22
N GLY A 177 -3.07 17.27 3.75
CA GLY A 177 -1.89 17.15 4.62
C GLY A 177 -0.60 16.88 3.85
N PHE A 178 0.49 16.62 4.58
CA PHE A 178 1.78 16.23 4.03
C PHE A 178 1.76 14.78 3.56
N SER A 179 1.42 14.58 2.29
CA SER A 179 1.39 13.24 1.69
C SER A 179 2.78 12.64 1.59
N THR A 180 2.87 11.34 1.82
CA THR A 180 4.08 10.57 1.53
C THR A 180 4.13 10.21 0.06
N SER A 181 5.32 10.32 -0.53
CA SER A 181 5.63 9.98 -1.92
C SER A 181 6.55 8.77 -1.97
N PHE A 182 6.33 7.92 -2.96
CA PHE A 182 7.25 6.85 -3.34
C PHE A 182 8.18 7.34 -4.44
N LEU A 183 9.48 7.20 -4.23
CA LEU A 183 10.51 7.47 -5.23
C LEU A 183 11.25 6.18 -5.56
N GLU A 184 11.10 5.74 -6.80
CA GLU A 184 11.69 4.51 -7.31
C GLU A 184 13.22 4.54 -7.27
N LEU A 185 13.83 3.44 -6.81
CA LEU A 185 15.28 3.24 -6.79
C LEU A 185 15.67 2.06 -7.68
N LEU A 186 14.99 0.93 -7.51
CA LEU A 186 15.29 -0.32 -8.22
C LEU A 186 14.01 -0.99 -8.70
N VAL A 187 14.15 -1.74 -9.79
CA VAL A 187 13.09 -2.60 -10.32
C VAL A 187 13.70 -3.98 -10.58
N ALA A 188 13.05 -5.04 -10.13
CA ALA A 188 13.45 -6.42 -10.44
C ALA A 188 12.35 -7.13 -11.23
N ILE A 189 12.75 -7.89 -12.25
CA ILE A 189 11.89 -8.82 -12.95
C ILE A 189 12.20 -10.21 -12.42
N CYS A 190 11.23 -10.83 -11.76
CA CYS A 190 11.39 -12.05 -10.98
C CYS A 190 10.47 -13.14 -11.52
N ALA A 191 10.94 -14.40 -11.50
CA ALA A 191 10.11 -15.54 -11.87
C ALA A 191 8.91 -15.70 -10.93
N SER A 192 9.10 -15.41 -9.64
CA SER A 192 8.07 -15.44 -8.62
C SER A 192 8.37 -14.42 -7.51
N GLU A 193 7.40 -14.15 -6.64
CA GLU A 193 7.70 -13.50 -5.36
C GLU A 193 8.21 -14.55 -4.39
N SER A 194 9.53 -14.65 -4.24
CA SER A 194 10.17 -15.57 -3.29
C SER A 194 11.12 -14.82 -2.37
N LYS A 195 11.50 -15.45 -1.24
CA LYS A 195 12.57 -14.93 -0.38
C LYS A 195 13.83 -14.62 -1.20
N ALA A 196 14.23 -15.52 -2.10
CA ALA A 196 15.44 -15.35 -2.89
C ALA A 196 15.34 -14.17 -3.87
N SER A 197 14.18 -13.96 -4.51
CA SER A 197 13.99 -12.84 -5.42
C SER A 197 14.08 -11.48 -4.71
N TYR A 198 13.44 -11.33 -3.54
CA TYR A 198 13.56 -10.10 -2.76
C TYR A 198 14.96 -9.91 -2.17
N ARG A 199 15.62 -10.98 -1.71
CA ARG A 199 17.02 -10.89 -1.25
C ARG A 199 17.95 -10.38 -2.35
N GLN A 200 17.79 -10.86 -3.58
CA GLN A 200 18.59 -10.36 -4.71
C GLN A 200 18.36 -8.87 -4.97
N LEU A 201 17.11 -8.40 -4.87
CA LEU A 201 16.76 -6.98 -4.97
C LEU A 201 17.40 -6.16 -3.84
N PHE A 202 17.35 -6.63 -2.59
CA PHE A 202 17.91 -5.94 -1.42
C PHE A 202 19.44 -5.92 -1.41
N GLN A 203 20.08 -7.02 -1.81
CA GLN A 203 21.53 -7.04 -1.98
C GLN A 203 21.97 -6.14 -3.13
N ALA A 204 21.17 -6.02 -4.20
CA ALA A 204 21.44 -5.08 -5.27
C ALA A 204 21.31 -3.63 -4.80
N PHE A 205 20.38 -3.34 -3.90
CA PHE A 205 20.29 -2.04 -3.22
C PHE A 205 21.58 -1.72 -2.46
N TRP A 206 22.04 -2.59 -1.57
CA TRP A 206 23.28 -2.34 -0.83
C TRP A 206 24.49 -2.19 -1.73
N ARG A 207 24.62 -3.04 -2.76
CA ARG A 207 25.69 -2.88 -3.76
C ARG A 207 25.61 -1.54 -4.48
N ALA A 208 24.41 -1.06 -4.84
CA ALA A 208 24.24 0.25 -5.47
C ALA A 208 24.61 1.39 -4.51
N VAL A 209 24.21 1.31 -3.23
CA VAL A 209 24.63 2.28 -2.21
C VAL A 209 26.16 2.32 -2.09
N HIS A 210 26.80 1.16 -1.92
CA HIS A 210 28.26 1.11 -1.75
C HIS A 210 29.03 1.56 -2.99
N SER A 211 28.53 1.30 -4.20
CA SER A 211 29.23 1.66 -5.44
C SER A 211 28.95 3.08 -5.91
N LEU A 212 27.75 3.62 -5.66
CA LEU A 212 27.30 4.89 -6.21
C LEU A 212 27.20 6.01 -5.18
N CYS A 213 27.18 5.70 -3.88
CA CYS A 213 26.84 6.65 -2.82
C CYS A 213 27.79 6.57 -1.62
N GLN A 214 28.99 6.00 -1.79
CA GLN A 214 29.99 5.86 -0.72
C GLN A 214 30.36 7.20 -0.06
N ASP A 215 30.25 8.31 -0.80
CA ASP A 215 30.57 9.67 -0.38
C ASP A 215 29.43 10.38 0.37
N LEU A 216 28.23 9.79 0.43
CA LEU A 216 27.04 10.42 1.01
C LEU A 216 26.80 10.05 2.47
N GLY A 217 27.71 9.27 3.07
CA GLY A 217 27.63 8.79 4.44
C GLY A 217 26.93 7.44 4.59
N PRO A 218 26.88 6.90 5.82
CA PRO A 218 26.26 5.60 6.07
C PRO A 218 24.74 5.73 5.99
N PHE A 219 24.15 5.07 5.01
CA PHE A 219 22.71 4.85 4.99
C PHE A 219 22.35 3.67 5.89
N THR A 220 21.29 3.82 6.67
CA THR A 220 20.65 2.73 7.39
C THR A 220 19.22 2.56 6.87
N VAL A 221 18.61 1.41 7.11
CA VAL A 221 17.20 1.18 6.77
C VAL A 221 16.45 0.91 8.07
N HIS A 222 15.58 1.83 8.49
CA HIS A 222 14.83 1.70 9.74
C HIS A 222 13.43 1.12 9.53
N GLN A 223 12.85 1.32 8.35
CA GLN A 223 11.53 0.81 8.02
C GLN A 223 11.53 0.23 6.62
N LEU A 224 10.88 -0.92 6.45
CA LEU A 224 10.55 -1.46 5.15
C LEU A 224 9.05 -1.78 5.08
N HIS A 225 8.35 -1.01 4.26
CA HIS A 225 6.93 -1.15 4.00
C HIS A 225 6.70 -2.13 2.86
N GLY A 226 5.64 -2.92 2.94
CA GLY A 226 5.25 -3.79 1.84
C GLY A 226 4.11 -4.73 2.17
N ASP A 227 3.74 -5.52 1.17
CA ASP A 227 2.68 -6.51 1.27
C ASP A 227 2.96 -7.57 2.32
N TRP A 228 1.90 -8.18 2.82
CA TRP A 228 1.93 -9.34 3.71
C TRP A 228 2.34 -10.60 2.93
N HIS A 229 3.63 -10.70 2.59
CA HIS A 229 4.22 -11.79 1.83
C HIS A 229 5.35 -12.46 2.62
N LEU A 230 5.29 -13.78 2.81
CA LEU A 230 6.29 -14.54 3.59
C LEU A 230 7.71 -14.40 3.03
N GLY A 231 7.84 -14.49 1.70
CA GLY A 231 9.12 -14.25 1.02
C GLY A 231 9.70 -12.86 1.27
N LEU A 232 8.87 -11.81 1.27
CA LEU A 232 9.32 -10.44 1.54
C LEU A 232 9.80 -10.32 2.98
N ARG A 233 8.98 -10.74 3.95
CA ARG A 233 9.34 -10.69 5.38
C ARG A 233 10.63 -11.45 5.67
N ALA A 234 10.80 -12.65 5.10
CA ALA A 234 12.00 -13.45 5.29
C ALA A 234 13.24 -12.85 4.61
N ALA A 235 13.08 -12.09 3.53
CA ALA A 235 14.17 -11.35 2.91
C ALA A 235 14.56 -10.10 3.71
N ILE A 236 13.59 -9.39 4.29
CA ILE A 236 13.84 -8.23 5.16
C ILE A 236 14.67 -8.68 6.37
N ALA A 237 14.22 -9.72 7.07
CA ALA A 237 14.95 -10.24 8.24
C ALA A 237 16.39 -10.69 7.92
N ALA A 238 16.67 -11.06 6.67
CA ALA A 238 18.00 -11.49 6.24
C ALA A 238 18.92 -10.34 5.80
N GLU A 239 18.38 -9.31 5.16
CA GLU A 239 19.19 -8.25 4.51
C GLU A 239 19.08 -6.88 5.21
N PHE A 240 18.09 -6.72 6.10
CA PHE A 240 17.84 -5.53 6.91
C PHE A 240 17.40 -5.93 8.34
N PRO A 241 18.26 -6.60 9.13
CA PRO A 241 17.88 -7.14 10.44
C PRO A 241 17.39 -6.07 11.42
N ASP A 242 17.91 -4.84 11.31
CA ASP A 242 17.53 -3.70 12.16
C ASP A 242 16.30 -2.95 11.64
N ALA A 243 15.82 -3.27 10.43
CA ALA A 243 14.67 -2.60 9.86
C ALA A 243 13.36 -3.19 10.41
N ARG A 244 12.46 -2.29 10.79
CA ARG A 244 11.08 -2.67 11.11
C ARG A 244 10.33 -3.01 9.83
N TYR A 245 9.83 -4.24 9.73
CA TYR A 245 8.84 -4.57 8.71
C TYR A 245 7.49 -3.93 9.05
N VAL A 246 6.98 -3.11 8.12
CA VAL A 246 5.68 -2.45 8.21
C VAL A 246 4.76 -3.07 7.17
N GLY A 247 3.85 -3.92 7.64
CA GLY A 247 2.93 -4.63 6.76
C GLY A 247 1.81 -3.73 6.25
N ASP A 248 1.46 -3.84 4.96
CA ASP A 248 0.40 -3.03 4.37
C ASP A 248 -0.96 -3.26 5.04
N TRP A 249 -1.62 -2.15 5.37
CA TRP A 249 -2.89 -2.15 6.09
C TRP A 249 -4.06 -2.61 5.21
N SER A 250 -4.03 -2.25 3.93
CA SER A 250 -5.13 -2.57 3.02
C SER A 250 -5.17 -4.08 2.75
N HIS A 251 -4.01 -4.72 2.67
CA HIS A 251 -3.88 -6.17 2.64
C HIS A 251 -4.24 -6.82 3.98
N PHE A 252 -3.74 -6.30 5.11
CA PHE A 252 -4.08 -6.82 6.43
C PHE A 252 -5.60 -6.82 6.67
N THR A 253 -6.31 -5.74 6.32
CA THR A 253 -7.76 -5.64 6.48
C THR A 253 -8.57 -6.32 5.36
N GLY A 254 -7.91 -6.76 4.29
CA GLY A 254 -8.57 -7.43 3.16
C GLY A 254 -9.43 -6.50 2.30
N VAL A 255 -9.08 -5.22 2.20
CA VAL A 255 -9.73 -4.24 1.30
C VAL A 255 -9.34 -4.51 -0.16
N VAL A 256 -8.11 -5.00 -0.40
CA VAL A 256 -7.57 -5.26 -1.74
C VAL A 256 -7.80 -6.72 -2.15
N ARG A 257 -9.07 -7.14 -2.29
CA ARG A 257 -9.38 -8.53 -2.65
C ARG A 257 -9.19 -8.79 -4.15
N ARG A 258 -8.42 -9.83 -4.49
CA ARG A 258 -8.57 -10.52 -5.79
C ARG A 258 -9.43 -11.76 -5.58
N LYS A 259 -10.51 -11.88 -6.35
CA LYS A 259 -11.30 -13.12 -6.40
C LYS A 259 -10.46 -14.23 -7.04
N GLY A 260 -10.30 -15.35 -6.35
CA GLY A 260 -10.21 -16.67 -6.99
C GLY A 260 -8.83 -17.22 -7.33
N VAL A 261 -7.97 -17.47 -6.34
CA VAL A 261 -6.98 -18.54 -6.45
C VAL A 261 -7.01 -19.33 -5.13
N GLN A 262 -7.56 -20.55 -5.17
CA GLN A 262 -7.36 -21.50 -4.08
C GLN A 262 -5.98 -22.12 -4.30
N GLY A 263 -5.06 -21.86 -3.37
CA GLY A 263 -3.78 -22.54 -3.32
C GLY A 263 -3.94 -24.04 -3.13
N SER A 264 -3.04 -24.81 -3.73
CA SER A 264 -2.98 -26.27 -3.60
C SER A 264 -1.97 -26.72 -2.53
N SER A 265 -1.01 -25.87 -2.16
CA SER A 265 -0.02 -26.14 -1.11
C SER A 265 -0.35 -25.43 0.22
N ALA A 266 0.15 -25.94 1.34
CA ALA A 266 -0.04 -25.32 2.66
C ALA A 266 0.49 -23.87 2.74
N GLU A 267 1.59 -23.58 2.04
CA GLU A 267 2.15 -22.23 1.93
C GLU A 267 1.24 -21.32 1.11
N GLU A 268 0.70 -21.81 -0.01
CA GLU A 268 -0.27 -21.06 -0.82
C GLU A 268 -1.59 -20.83 -0.07
N VAL A 269 -2.04 -21.79 0.74
CA VAL A 269 -3.22 -21.65 1.62
C VAL A 269 -2.97 -20.56 2.66
N ASN A 270 -1.80 -20.53 3.29
CA ASN A 270 -1.41 -19.46 4.22
C ASN A 270 -1.35 -18.09 3.52
N ILE A 271 -0.72 -17.99 2.35
CA ILE A 271 -0.68 -16.75 1.57
C ILE A 271 -2.10 -16.31 1.16
N THR A 272 -2.96 -17.25 0.76
CA THR A 272 -4.36 -16.97 0.39
C THR A 272 -5.14 -16.47 1.61
N ARG A 273 -4.94 -17.08 2.77
CA ARG A 273 -5.53 -16.64 4.05
C ARG A 273 -5.07 -15.23 4.40
N TRP A 274 -3.77 -14.95 4.28
CA TRP A 274 -3.21 -13.61 4.56
C TRP A 274 -3.83 -12.54 3.65
N ARG A 275 -3.95 -12.85 2.35
CA ARG A 275 -4.55 -11.94 1.35
C ARG A 275 -6.07 -11.79 1.46
N ALA A 276 -6.77 -12.71 2.13
CA ALA A 276 -8.20 -12.56 2.42
C ALA A 276 -8.47 -11.45 3.46
N GLY A 277 -7.48 -11.17 4.30
CA GLY A 277 -7.53 -10.17 5.37
C GLY A 277 -8.07 -10.70 6.69
N VAL A 278 -7.66 -10.06 7.77
CA VAL A 278 -7.94 -10.45 9.16
C VAL A 278 -9.43 -10.59 9.44
N PHE A 279 -10.27 -9.67 8.96
CA PHE A 279 -11.69 -9.67 9.27
C PHE A 279 -12.48 -10.78 8.58
N VAL A 280 -12.05 -11.21 7.39
CA VAL A 280 -12.63 -12.39 6.73
C VAL A 280 -12.29 -13.64 7.53
N ASN A 281 -11.01 -13.81 7.84
CA ASN A 281 -10.57 -15.00 8.55
C ASN A 281 -11.16 -15.08 9.96
N LEU A 282 -11.24 -13.95 10.67
CA LEU A 282 -11.93 -13.89 11.97
C LEU A 282 -13.39 -14.25 11.83
N ARG A 283 -14.10 -13.68 10.84
CA ARG A 283 -15.50 -14.04 10.60
C ARG A 283 -15.66 -15.52 10.34
N ASP A 284 -14.75 -16.16 9.62
CA ASP A 284 -14.84 -17.59 9.33
C ASP A 284 -14.60 -18.44 10.59
N GLU A 285 -13.67 -18.04 11.45
CA GLU A 285 -13.32 -18.77 12.69
C GLU A 285 -14.26 -18.51 13.87
N LEU A 286 -14.97 -17.38 13.89
CA LEU A 286 -15.95 -17.05 14.95
C LEU A 286 -17.18 -17.96 14.88
N SER A 287 -17.69 -18.40 16.03
CA SER A 287 -18.98 -19.08 16.13
C SER A 287 -20.11 -18.05 16.04
N ASP A 288 -20.00 -16.96 16.81
CA ASP A 288 -20.83 -15.77 16.72
C ASP A 288 -20.25 -14.77 15.71
N LYS A 289 -20.89 -14.68 14.54
CA LYS A 289 -20.45 -13.83 13.43
C LYS A 289 -20.66 -12.33 13.71
N GLU A 290 -21.48 -11.95 14.69
CA GLU A 290 -21.76 -10.55 15.00
C GLU A 290 -20.56 -9.87 15.67
N LEU A 291 -19.77 -10.65 16.42
CA LEU A 291 -18.55 -10.20 17.11
C LEU A 291 -17.47 -9.64 16.16
N VAL A 292 -17.56 -9.90 14.85
CA VAL A 292 -16.63 -9.33 13.88
C VAL A 292 -16.63 -7.80 13.90
N GLN A 293 -17.78 -7.16 14.19
CA GLN A 293 -17.87 -5.70 14.24
C GLN A 293 -17.10 -5.12 15.43
N ASP A 294 -17.13 -5.83 16.56
CA ASP A 294 -16.36 -5.45 17.74
C ASP A 294 -14.88 -5.67 17.51
N LEU A 295 -14.48 -6.80 16.92
CA LEU A 295 -13.09 -7.06 16.56
C LEU A 295 -12.55 -6.05 15.54
N GLU A 296 -13.37 -5.61 14.57
CA GLU A 296 -13.02 -4.51 13.67
C GLU A 296 -12.67 -3.25 14.47
N ARG A 297 -13.54 -2.83 15.40
CA ARG A 297 -13.28 -1.67 16.26
C ARG A 297 -12.04 -1.86 17.11
N PHE A 298 -11.85 -3.03 17.71
CA PHE A 298 -10.72 -3.32 18.58
C PHE A 298 -9.39 -3.28 17.84
N ILE A 299 -9.32 -3.93 16.67
CA ILE A 299 -8.10 -3.94 15.84
C ILE A 299 -7.78 -2.53 15.32
N HIS A 300 -8.81 -1.76 14.94
CA HIS A 300 -8.62 -0.36 14.55
C HIS A 300 -8.15 0.53 15.70
N CYS A 301 -8.57 0.26 16.95
CA CYS A 301 -8.09 0.94 18.14
C CYS A 301 -6.63 0.58 18.45
N ALA A 302 -6.35 -0.72 18.52
CA ALA A 302 -5.05 -1.30 18.88
C ALA A 302 -3.91 -0.79 18.00
N ARG A 303 -4.18 -0.58 16.70
CA ARG A 303 -3.17 -0.16 15.71
C ARG A 303 -2.32 1.02 16.16
N TRP A 304 -2.87 1.95 16.93
CA TRP A 304 -2.22 3.22 17.27
C TRP A 304 -1.60 3.26 18.66
N LEU A 305 -1.65 2.14 19.39
CA LEU A 305 -1.24 2.06 20.78
C LEU A 305 0.27 1.77 20.92
N PRO A 306 0.97 2.40 21.89
CA PRO A 306 2.34 2.03 22.26
C PRO A 306 2.44 0.55 22.66
N GLN A 307 3.61 -0.08 22.52
CA GLN A 307 3.76 -1.54 22.63
C GLN A 307 3.19 -2.14 23.92
N VAL A 308 3.47 -1.52 25.07
CA VAL A 308 3.01 -2.01 26.37
C VAL A 308 1.48 -1.93 26.48
N VAL A 309 0.91 -0.79 26.11
CA VAL A 309 -0.53 -0.56 26.08
C VAL A 309 -1.21 -1.47 25.05
N PHE A 310 -0.59 -1.66 23.89
CA PHE A 310 -1.02 -2.60 22.86
C PHE A 310 -1.06 -4.02 23.43
N SER A 311 -0.02 -4.45 24.14
CA SER A 311 0.03 -5.79 24.74
C SER A 311 -1.08 -6.01 25.75
N LEU A 312 -1.26 -5.08 26.69
CA LEU A 312 -2.38 -5.13 27.64
C LEU A 312 -3.71 -5.19 26.92
N TYR A 313 -3.93 -4.30 25.95
CA TYR A 313 -5.18 -4.23 25.19
C TYR A 313 -5.46 -5.54 24.43
N ILE A 314 -4.44 -6.13 23.80
CA ILE A 314 -4.56 -7.40 23.08
C ILE A 314 -4.83 -8.56 24.04
N ASP A 315 -4.21 -8.59 25.22
CA ASP A 315 -4.55 -9.59 26.25
C ASP A 315 -6.03 -9.49 26.63
N GLU A 316 -6.57 -8.28 26.80
CA GLU A 316 -8.01 -8.10 27.08
C GLU A 316 -8.91 -8.51 25.90
N VAL A 317 -8.50 -8.24 24.66
CA VAL A 317 -9.24 -8.71 23.46
C VAL A 317 -9.27 -10.24 23.39
N LEU A 318 -8.14 -10.90 23.71
CA LEU A 318 -8.04 -12.35 23.72
C LEU A 318 -8.86 -12.96 24.85
N ALA A 319 -8.80 -12.38 26.06
CA ALA A 319 -9.63 -12.79 27.19
C ALA A 319 -11.12 -12.61 26.90
N PHE A 320 -11.51 -11.52 26.24
CA PHE A 320 -12.87 -11.31 25.77
C PHE A 320 -13.32 -12.44 24.84
N LEU A 321 -12.53 -12.79 23.82
CA LEU A 321 -12.85 -13.91 22.92
C LEU A 321 -12.96 -15.24 23.65
N GLU A 322 -12.03 -15.53 24.56
CA GLU A 322 -12.04 -16.75 25.37
C GLU A 322 -13.29 -16.82 26.25
N SER A 323 -13.71 -15.71 26.88
CA SER A 323 -14.94 -15.63 27.67
C SER A 323 -16.22 -15.84 26.86
N LYS A 324 -16.19 -15.55 25.56
CA LYS A 324 -17.29 -15.80 24.61
C LYS A 324 -17.24 -17.22 23.99
N GLY A 325 -16.25 -18.03 24.35
CA GLY A 325 -16.05 -19.36 23.77
C GLY A 325 -15.38 -19.35 22.39
N GLU A 326 -14.83 -18.21 21.96
CA GLU A 326 -14.28 -17.99 20.61
C GLU A 326 -12.79 -18.35 20.49
N LEU A 327 -12.44 -19.56 20.98
CA LEU A 327 -11.05 -20.02 21.06
C LEU A 327 -10.35 -20.08 19.70
N ARG A 328 -11.07 -20.43 18.63
CA ARG A 328 -10.52 -20.52 17.27
C ARG A 328 -10.10 -19.15 16.73
N ALA A 329 -10.93 -18.12 16.98
CA ALA A 329 -10.60 -16.75 16.60
C ALA A 329 -9.42 -16.21 17.41
N ALA A 330 -9.37 -16.49 18.73
CA ALA A 330 -8.24 -16.12 19.58
C ALA A 330 -6.93 -16.79 19.12
N LEU A 331 -6.96 -18.09 18.80
CA LEU A 331 -5.80 -18.82 18.27
C LEU A 331 -5.35 -18.28 16.91
N LEU A 332 -6.29 -17.94 16.02
CA LEU A 332 -5.98 -17.31 14.73
C LEU A 332 -5.19 -16.01 14.93
N LEU A 333 -5.62 -15.13 15.84
CA LEU A 333 -4.89 -13.89 16.15
C LEU A 333 -3.48 -14.19 16.66
N LYS A 334 -3.38 -15.05 17.69
CA LYS A 334 -2.11 -15.41 18.33
C LYS A 334 -1.10 -16.00 17.34
N GLN A 335 -1.54 -16.86 16.42
CA GLN A 335 -0.65 -17.60 15.52
C GLN A 335 -0.32 -16.85 14.22
N THR A 336 -1.21 -15.97 13.75
CA THR A 336 -1.10 -15.40 12.40
C THR A 336 -0.78 -13.91 12.41
N TYR A 337 -1.35 -13.15 13.36
CA TYR A 337 -1.37 -11.69 13.30
C TYR A 337 -0.59 -10.99 14.42
N LEU A 338 -0.18 -11.76 15.43
CA LEU A 338 0.54 -11.30 16.60
C LEU A 338 1.89 -12.01 16.70
N VAL A 339 2.86 -11.32 17.29
CA VAL A 339 4.19 -11.86 17.61
C VAL A 339 4.47 -11.54 19.08
N ARG A 340 5.13 -12.47 19.79
CA ARG A 340 5.65 -12.20 21.13
C ARG A 340 7.06 -11.60 21.02
N CYS A 341 7.26 -10.44 21.65
CA CYS A 341 8.57 -9.82 21.88
C CYS A 341 9.02 -10.13 23.30
N ASP A 342 10.26 -10.59 23.44
CA ASP A 342 10.88 -10.98 24.71
C ASP A 342 9.99 -11.92 25.55
N ASP A 343 9.24 -12.79 24.87
CA ASP A 343 8.23 -13.73 25.41
C ASP A 343 7.10 -13.13 26.25
N VAL A 344 7.11 -11.82 26.51
CA VAL A 344 6.18 -11.16 27.44
C VAL A 344 5.21 -10.22 26.72
N LEU A 345 5.66 -9.46 25.72
CA LEU A 345 4.85 -8.42 25.10
C LEU A 345 4.31 -8.85 23.74
N TRP A 346 3.07 -8.48 23.42
CA TRP A 346 2.57 -8.59 22.06
C TRP A 346 3.10 -7.47 21.17
N ASP A 347 3.28 -7.81 19.90
CA ASP A 347 3.58 -6.86 18.83
C ASP A 347 2.98 -7.33 17.50
N ALA A 348 2.93 -6.43 16.53
CA ALA A 348 2.36 -6.69 15.23
C ALA A 348 3.00 -5.82 14.14
N SER A 349 3.24 -6.40 12.97
CA SER A 349 3.73 -5.67 11.78
C SER A 349 2.73 -4.66 11.23
N TRP A 350 1.45 -4.76 11.60
CA TRP A 350 0.39 -3.79 11.27
C TRP A 350 0.23 -2.67 12.30
N ARG A 351 0.90 -2.76 13.47
CA ARG A 351 0.90 -1.72 14.49
C ARG A 351 1.66 -0.49 13.99
N ALA A 352 1.07 0.68 14.19
CA ALA A 352 1.51 1.96 13.65
C ALA A 352 1.41 3.06 14.71
N SER A 353 2.07 2.85 15.83
CA SER A 353 2.26 3.82 16.90
C SER A 353 3.62 4.51 16.80
N TRP A 354 3.83 5.56 17.60
CA TRP A 354 5.02 6.41 17.58
C TRP A 354 6.34 5.68 17.92
N ASP A 355 6.27 4.67 18.80
CA ASP A 355 7.39 3.81 19.19
C ASP A 355 7.70 2.75 18.13
N CYS A 356 6.74 2.42 17.27
CA CYS A 356 6.87 1.42 16.21
C CYS A 356 7.32 2.03 14.88
N GLN A 357 6.77 3.20 14.52
CA GLN A 357 6.93 3.78 13.19
C GLN A 357 7.21 5.28 13.23
N SER A 358 8.01 5.76 12.27
CA SER A 358 8.21 7.18 12.07
C SER A 358 6.87 7.88 11.73
N PRO A 359 6.60 9.06 12.29
CA PRO A 359 5.39 9.81 11.96
C PRO A 359 5.26 10.04 10.46
N GLY A 360 4.02 9.92 9.98
CA GLY A 360 3.72 10.12 8.58
C GLY A 360 4.13 8.98 7.62
N SER A 361 4.78 7.91 8.06
CA SER A 361 5.10 6.78 7.16
C SER A 361 3.99 5.73 7.07
N ASN A 362 2.96 5.80 7.93
CA ASN A 362 1.89 4.80 8.01
C ASN A 362 0.85 4.87 6.87
N CYS A 363 1.06 5.67 5.82
CA CYS A 363 0.33 5.50 4.57
C CYS A 363 0.54 4.10 3.94
N GLY A 364 1.44 3.28 4.48
CA GLY A 364 1.67 1.90 4.04
C GLY A 364 2.30 1.86 2.66
N SER A 365 1.95 0.83 1.87
CA SER A 365 2.36 0.73 0.46
C SER A 365 1.57 1.66 -0.46
N GLN A 366 0.60 2.44 0.05
CA GLN A 366 -0.29 3.24 -0.79
C GLN A 366 0.40 4.25 -1.71
N PRO A 367 1.46 4.98 -1.31
CA PRO A 367 2.22 5.82 -2.24
C PRO A 367 2.80 5.02 -3.42
N GLN A 368 3.26 3.79 -3.15
CA GLN A 368 3.77 2.88 -4.16
C GLN A 368 2.63 2.34 -5.04
N GLU A 369 1.46 1.99 -4.49
CA GLU A 369 0.30 1.57 -5.27
C GLU A 369 -0.20 2.68 -6.22
N ILE A 370 -0.24 3.93 -5.73
CA ILE A 370 -0.58 5.11 -6.54
C ILE A 370 0.44 5.26 -7.66
N TRP A 371 1.74 5.11 -7.34
CA TRP A 371 2.81 5.12 -8.32
C TRP A 371 2.64 3.98 -9.33
N HIS A 372 2.33 2.75 -8.92
CA HIS A 372 2.08 1.62 -9.82
C HIS A 372 0.91 1.93 -10.76
N LYS A 373 -0.18 2.46 -10.23
CA LYS A 373 -1.39 2.76 -10.99
C LYS A 373 -1.19 3.88 -12.00
N HIS A 374 -0.58 4.98 -11.58
CA HIS A 374 -0.56 6.22 -12.37
C HIS A 374 0.77 6.47 -13.10
N ARG A 375 1.89 5.94 -12.60
CA ARG A 375 3.22 6.10 -13.21
C ARG A 375 3.63 4.84 -13.95
N TRP A 376 3.69 3.69 -13.28
CA TRP A 376 4.13 2.45 -13.90
C TRP A 376 3.21 1.97 -15.01
N ARG A 377 1.93 1.70 -14.71
CA ARG A 377 0.95 1.21 -15.69
C ARG A 377 0.62 2.25 -16.76
N GLY A 378 0.80 3.54 -16.47
CA GLY A 378 0.65 4.61 -17.45
C GLY A 378 1.88 4.77 -18.36
N GLY A 379 3.08 4.50 -17.83
CA GLY A 379 4.34 4.64 -18.54
C GLY A 379 4.70 3.43 -19.40
N ILE A 380 4.44 2.21 -18.92
CA ILE A 380 4.62 0.98 -19.68
C ILE A 380 3.35 0.72 -20.49
N ARG A 381 3.34 1.19 -21.74
CA ARG A 381 2.24 1.00 -22.67
C ARG A 381 2.12 -0.50 -22.97
N HIS A 382 0.91 -1.05 -22.79
CA HIS A 382 0.57 -2.46 -22.98
C HIS A 382 1.13 -3.39 -21.89
N LEU A 383 0.27 -3.77 -20.93
CA LEU A 383 0.57 -4.85 -20.00
C LEU A 383 0.59 -6.20 -20.74
N LYS A 384 1.36 -7.17 -20.22
CA LYS A 384 1.65 -8.47 -20.85
C LYS A 384 2.55 -8.34 -22.08
N LEU A 385 3.74 -7.78 -21.86
CA LEU A 385 4.83 -7.77 -22.83
C LEU A 385 5.56 -9.13 -22.81
N SER A 386 6.25 -9.47 -23.89
CA SER A 386 7.25 -10.54 -23.83
C SER A 386 8.39 -10.11 -22.90
N LEU A 387 9.14 -11.05 -22.35
CA LEU A 387 10.23 -10.71 -21.42
C LEU A 387 11.26 -9.72 -22.00
N PRO A 388 11.76 -9.86 -23.25
CA PRO A 388 12.67 -8.88 -23.84
C PRO A 388 12.04 -7.50 -23.96
N ALA A 389 10.80 -7.42 -24.44
CA ALA A 389 10.07 -6.15 -24.57
C ALA A 389 9.76 -5.52 -23.20
N LEU A 390 9.54 -6.34 -22.17
CA LEU A 390 9.38 -5.85 -20.81
C LEU A 390 10.68 -5.22 -20.30
N ILE A 391 11.82 -5.88 -20.47
CA ILE A 391 13.14 -5.35 -20.06
C ILE A 391 13.44 -4.02 -20.76
N GLU A 392 13.16 -3.94 -22.06
CA GLU A 392 13.33 -2.71 -22.84
C GLU A 392 12.41 -1.60 -22.33
N ALA A 393 11.12 -1.89 -22.15
CA ALA A 393 10.15 -0.92 -21.64
C ALA A 393 10.47 -0.44 -20.22
N VAL A 394 10.98 -1.32 -19.35
CA VAL A 394 11.41 -0.94 -17.99
C VAL A 394 12.65 -0.06 -18.06
N SER A 395 13.61 -0.39 -18.91
CA SER A 395 14.81 0.44 -19.13
C SER A 395 14.46 1.84 -19.64
N GLU A 396 13.60 1.94 -20.66
CA GLU A 396 13.10 3.22 -21.18
C GLU A 396 12.34 4.01 -20.11
N PHE A 397 11.47 3.34 -19.36
CA PHE A 397 10.72 3.94 -18.26
C PHE A 397 11.67 4.52 -17.21
N MET A 398 12.63 3.75 -16.70
CA MET A 398 13.58 4.22 -15.69
C MET A 398 14.44 5.39 -16.20
N SER A 399 14.77 5.41 -17.49
CA SER A 399 15.51 6.51 -18.11
C SER A 399 14.68 7.80 -18.17
N CYS A 400 13.43 7.69 -18.63
CA CYS A 400 12.47 8.80 -18.58
C CYS A 400 12.27 9.33 -17.14
N ARG A 401 12.25 8.44 -16.16
CA ARG A 401 12.14 8.81 -14.74
C ARG A 401 13.36 9.57 -14.24
N ALA A 402 14.56 9.13 -14.63
CA ALA A 402 15.80 9.85 -14.35
C ALA A 402 15.75 11.28 -14.89
N ASP A 403 15.36 11.47 -16.15
CA ASP A 403 15.26 12.81 -16.76
C ASP A 403 14.27 13.74 -16.05
N VAL A 404 13.20 13.19 -15.47
CA VAL A 404 12.24 13.96 -14.67
C VAL A 404 12.79 14.27 -13.28
N ALA A 405 13.44 13.29 -12.64
CA ALA A 405 13.97 13.45 -11.28
C ALA A 405 15.15 14.42 -11.23
N LEU A 406 16.03 14.38 -12.24
CA LEU A 406 17.21 15.23 -12.36
C LEU A 406 16.86 16.72 -12.54
N LYS A 407 15.63 17.05 -12.95
CA LYS A 407 15.13 18.43 -13.01
C LYS A 407 14.74 19.00 -11.65
N LYS A 408 14.74 18.19 -10.59
CA LYS A 408 14.44 18.60 -9.22
C LYS A 408 15.71 18.58 -8.39
N GLU A 409 16.08 19.73 -7.84
CA GLU A 409 17.22 19.88 -6.92
C GLU A 409 16.78 19.99 -5.45
N SER A 410 15.48 20.16 -5.19
CA SER A 410 14.98 20.31 -3.82
C SER A 410 15.32 19.10 -2.96
N LYS A 411 15.70 19.34 -1.71
CA LYS A 411 15.87 18.27 -0.73
C LYS A 411 14.58 17.46 -0.56
N LEU A 412 14.74 16.18 -0.25
CA LEU A 412 13.69 15.21 0.01
C LEU A 412 13.59 15.04 1.52
N VAL A 413 12.57 15.67 2.08
CA VAL A 413 12.40 15.82 3.52
C VAL A 413 11.64 14.62 4.09
N ASP A 414 11.96 14.27 5.33
CA ASP A 414 11.27 13.23 6.09
C ASP A 414 10.26 13.79 7.09
N VAL A 415 10.54 14.99 7.57
CA VAL A 415 9.68 15.78 8.46
C VAL A 415 8.95 16.83 7.61
N PRO A 416 7.66 17.08 7.86
CA PRO A 416 6.96 18.23 7.29
C PRO A 416 7.73 19.55 7.56
N GLY A 417 8.28 20.18 6.52
CA GLY A 417 9.31 21.21 6.74
C GLY A 417 8.90 22.67 6.54
N ARG A 418 8.09 22.97 5.51
CA ARG A 418 8.00 24.34 4.96
C ARG A 418 6.82 25.20 5.39
N TYR A 419 5.78 24.60 5.95
CA TYR A 419 4.53 25.31 6.29
C TYR A 419 3.75 24.53 7.33
N LEU A 420 2.84 25.22 8.02
CA LEU A 420 1.80 24.58 8.82
C LEU A 420 0.55 24.40 7.97
N ASP A 421 -0.13 23.27 8.11
CA ASP A 421 -1.36 23.02 7.37
C ASP A 421 -2.52 23.85 7.92
N HIS A 422 -2.93 24.85 7.15
CA HIS A 422 -4.06 25.72 7.50
C HIS A 422 -5.36 24.93 7.69
N ASP A 423 -5.55 23.81 6.97
CA ASP A 423 -6.77 23.02 7.13
C ASP A 423 -6.83 22.38 8.53
N PHE A 424 -5.70 22.03 9.14
CA PHE A 424 -5.63 21.59 10.54
C PHE A 424 -5.73 22.72 11.56
N LEU A 425 -5.30 23.95 11.21
CA LEU A 425 -5.36 25.11 12.11
C LEU A 425 -6.76 25.72 12.21
N GLU A 426 -7.38 26.03 11.06
CA GLU A 426 -8.63 26.81 10.96
C GLU A 426 -9.55 26.35 9.81
N GLY A 427 -9.26 25.22 9.15
CA GLY A 427 -10.00 24.78 7.97
C GLY A 427 -11.41 24.26 8.25
N GLY A 428 -12.44 24.98 7.80
CA GLY A 428 -13.85 24.55 7.89
C GLY A 428 -14.22 23.27 7.11
N ALA A 429 -13.28 22.66 6.38
CA ALA A 429 -13.52 21.39 5.69
C ALA A 429 -13.54 20.18 6.65
N LEU A 430 -12.80 20.25 7.77
CA LEU A 430 -12.67 19.12 8.71
C LEU A 430 -13.98 18.80 9.45
N ALA A 431 -14.77 19.83 9.78
CA ALA A 431 -16.06 19.65 10.47
C ALA A 431 -17.02 18.75 9.67
N LYS A 432 -16.98 18.79 8.33
CA LYS A 432 -17.77 17.90 7.45
C LYS A 432 -17.44 16.42 7.61
N HIS A 433 -16.31 16.12 8.22
CA HIS A 433 -15.82 14.78 8.49
C HIS A 433 -15.80 14.46 9.99
N GLY A 434 -16.47 15.28 10.81
CA GLY A 434 -16.51 15.10 12.26
C GLY A 434 -15.16 15.28 12.93
N ARG A 435 -14.32 16.17 12.38
CA ARG A 435 -13.00 16.48 12.89
C ARG A 435 -12.93 17.93 13.31
N SER A 436 -12.13 18.20 14.33
CA SER A 436 -11.90 19.54 14.86
C SER A 436 -10.66 20.17 14.24
N VAL A 437 -10.62 21.49 14.26
CA VAL A 437 -9.40 22.25 13.95
C VAL A 437 -8.70 22.65 15.25
N ALA A 438 -7.41 23.00 15.16
CA ALA A 438 -6.58 23.34 16.31
C ALA A 438 -7.13 24.50 17.14
N THR A 439 -7.63 25.55 16.48
CA THR A 439 -8.22 26.72 17.15
C THR A 439 -9.47 26.41 17.95
N GLU A 440 -10.28 25.42 17.51
CA GLU A 440 -11.46 24.99 18.26
C GLU A 440 -11.07 24.38 19.62
N PHE A 441 -10.02 23.56 19.67
CA PHE A 441 -9.52 22.96 20.91
C PHE A 441 -9.07 24.01 21.93
N VAL A 442 -8.32 25.02 21.47
CA VAL A 442 -7.84 26.11 22.33
C VAL A 442 -9.00 26.98 22.80
N ALA A 443 -9.89 27.40 21.89
CA ALA A 443 -11.01 28.28 22.21
C ALA A 443 -11.98 27.66 23.24
N GLN A 444 -12.16 26.34 23.17
CA GLN A 444 -13.05 25.60 24.06
C GLN A 444 -12.39 25.08 25.33
N LYS A 445 -11.11 25.39 25.57
CA LYS A 445 -10.34 24.82 26.68
C LYS A 445 -10.40 23.29 26.70
N GLY A 446 -10.43 22.67 25.51
CA GLY A 446 -10.53 21.22 25.33
C GLY A 446 -9.19 20.48 25.48
N ILE A 447 -8.18 21.15 26.02
CA ILE A 447 -6.81 20.64 26.16
C ILE A 447 -6.40 20.70 27.63
N ALA A 448 -6.09 19.54 28.21
CA ALA A 448 -5.41 19.44 29.49
C ALA A 448 -3.90 19.36 29.27
N ARG A 449 -3.12 20.12 30.05
CA ARG A 449 -1.67 20.18 29.98
C ARG A 449 -1.06 19.53 31.22
N ILE A 450 -0.14 18.60 31.03
CA ILE A 450 0.52 17.82 32.07
C ILE A 450 2.03 17.94 31.88
N GLU A 451 2.76 18.33 32.92
CA GLU A 451 4.22 18.28 32.91
C GLU A 451 4.70 17.00 33.58
N GLN A 452 5.65 16.30 32.95
CA GLN A 452 6.20 15.08 33.51
C GLN A 452 7.65 14.89 33.08
N VAL A 453 8.47 14.34 33.97
CA VAL A 453 9.84 13.94 33.66
C VAL A 453 9.84 12.49 33.17
N VAL A 454 10.41 12.25 31.99
CA VAL A 454 10.60 10.92 31.40
C VAL A 454 12.07 10.80 31.05
N ASP A 455 12.73 9.71 31.46
CA ASP A 455 14.16 9.49 31.21
C ASP A 455 15.05 10.67 31.65
N SER A 456 14.74 11.30 32.79
CA SER A 456 15.41 12.50 33.32
C SER A 456 15.26 13.78 32.48
N GLU A 457 14.40 13.75 31.45
CA GLU A 457 14.09 14.91 30.60
C GLU A 457 12.68 15.43 30.89
N ALA A 458 12.53 16.75 30.94
CA ALA A 458 11.22 17.37 31.11
C ALA A 458 10.43 17.30 29.79
N HIS A 459 9.18 16.87 29.89
CA HIS A 459 8.23 16.83 28.79
C HIS A 459 6.93 17.51 29.17
N ILE A 460 6.28 18.07 28.15
CA ILE A 460 4.92 18.58 28.27
C ILE A 460 4.01 17.67 27.47
N PHE A 461 2.96 17.18 28.12
CA PHE A 461 1.93 16.36 27.53
C PHE A 461 0.63 17.14 27.43
N PHE A 462 -0.11 16.89 26.36
CA PHE A 462 -1.41 17.47 26.13
C PHE A 462 -2.42 16.36 25.90
N VAL A 463 -3.51 16.39 26.65
CA VAL A 463 -4.60 15.42 26.50
C VAL A 463 -5.85 16.15 26.04
N MET A 464 -6.43 15.68 24.96
CA MET A 464 -7.63 16.27 24.37
C MET A 464 -8.50 15.18 23.75
N LEU A 465 -9.76 15.50 23.46
CA LEU A 465 -10.62 14.61 22.68
C LEU A 465 -10.06 14.43 21.25
N LYS A 466 -10.27 13.28 20.62
CA LYS A 466 -9.90 13.10 19.21
C LYS A 466 -10.67 14.06 18.29
N SER A 467 -11.90 14.39 18.66
CA SER A 467 -12.64 15.51 18.05
C SER A 467 -13.67 16.07 19.02
N LEU A 468 -13.89 17.38 18.91
CA LEU A 468 -15.00 18.10 19.56
C LEU A 468 -16.31 17.95 18.79
N TRP A 469 -16.28 17.30 17.62
CA TRP A 469 -17.47 16.93 16.87
C TRP A 469 -17.88 15.49 17.19
N ALA A 470 -19.19 15.25 17.19
CA ALA A 470 -19.79 13.93 17.32
C ALA A 470 -20.80 13.75 16.20
N ARG A 471 -20.98 12.51 15.72
CA ARG A 471 -22.04 12.21 14.77
C ARG A 471 -23.38 12.51 15.43
N ASN A 472 -24.23 13.26 14.75
CA ASN A 472 -25.62 13.42 15.18
C ASN A 472 -26.36 12.13 14.82
N GLU A 473 -27.02 11.47 15.77
CA GLU A 473 -27.79 10.25 15.48
C GLU A 473 -29.09 10.56 14.73
N ASN A 474 -29.60 11.78 14.90
CA ASN A 474 -30.87 12.23 14.32
C ASN A 474 -30.73 12.88 12.94
N GLU A 475 -29.51 13.28 12.57
CA GLU A 475 -29.22 13.97 11.30
C GLU A 475 -28.02 13.31 10.62
N ASP A 476 -28.00 13.28 9.28
CA ASP A 476 -26.82 12.81 8.53
C ASP A 476 -25.71 13.87 8.54
N GLY A 477 -25.15 14.12 9.72
CA GLY A 477 -24.22 15.21 9.98
C GLY A 477 -23.45 15.07 11.29
N TYR A 478 -22.64 16.08 11.57
CA TYR A 478 -21.86 16.18 12.81
C TYR A 478 -22.31 17.41 13.59
N GLN A 479 -22.39 17.25 14.90
CA GLN A 479 -22.67 18.34 15.84
C GLN A 479 -21.52 18.50 16.80
N GLN A 480 -21.29 19.73 17.23
CA GLN A 480 -20.26 20.05 18.20
C GLN A 480 -20.70 19.60 19.61
N ARG A 481 -19.77 19.08 20.41
CA ARG A 481 -20.01 18.61 21.78
C ARG A 481 -20.18 19.80 22.73
N ALA A 482 -21.14 19.70 23.64
CA ALA A 482 -21.38 20.72 24.67
C ALA A 482 -20.32 20.71 25.78
N GLN A 483 -19.79 19.53 26.14
CA GLN A 483 -18.74 19.38 27.14
C GLN A 483 -17.48 18.81 26.49
N VAL A 484 -16.37 19.51 26.70
CA VAL A 484 -15.12 19.33 25.94
C VAL A 484 -13.86 19.38 26.82
N GLU A 485 -13.99 19.81 28.08
CA GLU A 485 -12.90 19.82 29.03
C GLU A 485 -12.46 18.40 29.40
N VAL A 486 -11.15 18.19 29.48
CA VAL A 486 -10.54 16.96 29.95
C VAL A 486 -10.10 17.16 31.39
N PRO A 487 -10.69 16.46 32.38
CA PRO A 487 -10.26 16.59 33.77
C PRO A 487 -8.77 16.27 33.93
N VAL A 488 -8.04 17.07 34.72
CA VAL A 488 -6.59 16.92 34.92
C VAL A 488 -6.23 15.51 35.41
N GLU A 489 -6.95 14.96 36.39
CA GLU A 489 -6.72 13.61 36.90
C GLU A 489 -6.84 12.52 35.82
N LYS A 490 -7.78 12.71 34.88
CA LYS A 490 -7.98 11.82 33.73
C LYS A 490 -6.83 11.97 32.74
N ALA A 491 -6.38 13.20 32.51
CA ALA A 491 -5.25 13.48 31.64
C ALA A 491 -3.95 12.87 32.17
N GLU A 492 -3.65 13.06 33.45
CA GLU A 492 -2.51 12.40 34.13
C GLU A 492 -2.59 10.88 33.98
N ALA A 493 -3.77 10.29 34.22
CA ALA A 493 -3.95 8.85 34.10
C ALA A 493 -3.72 8.35 32.68
N LEU A 494 -4.16 9.10 31.66
CA LEU A 494 -3.91 8.78 30.25
C LEU A 494 -2.43 8.89 29.89
N VAL A 495 -1.74 9.93 30.37
CA VAL A 495 -0.30 10.11 30.13
C VAL A 495 0.49 8.98 30.80
N GLY A 496 0.25 8.70 32.08
CA GLY A 496 0.89 7.61 32.80
C GLY A 496 0.61 6.24 32.18
N PHE A 497 -0.62 6.00 31.73
CA PHE A 497 -0.98 4.78 31.02
C PHE A 497 -0.20 4.61 29.71
N MET A 498 -0.08 5.68 28.91
CA MET A 498 0.63 5.65 27.63
C MET A 498 2.16 5.59 27.77
N LEU A 499 2.71 6.09 28.88
CA LEU A 499 4.13 6.03 29.22
C LEU A 499 4.55 4.73 29.91
N SER A 500 3.60 3.87 30.26
CA SER A 500 3.89 2.66 31.03
C SER A 500 4.92 1.77 30.31
N THR A 501 5.91 1.33 31.06
CA THR A 501 7.03 0.50 30.57
C THR A 501 6.76 -0.99 30.74
N THR A 502 5.77 -1.36 31.56
CA THR A 502 5.33 -2.73 31.78
C THR A 502 3.81 -2.85 31.76
N VAL A 503 3.29 -4.04 31.43
CA VAL A 503 1.84 -4.30 31.45
C VAL A 503 1.28 -4.12 32.87
N ALA A 504 2.05 -4.48 33.90
CA ALA A 504 1.65 -4.30 35.29
C ALA A 504 1.51 -2.82 35.67
N GLU A 505 2.42 -1.96 35.21
CA GLU A 505 2.33 -0.51 35.36
C GLU A 505 1.10 0.04 34.63
N ALA A 506 0.89 -0.36 33.37
CA ALA A 506 -0.28 0.06 32.60
C ALA A 506 -1.60 -0.33 33.29
N ARG A 507 -1.68 -1.52 33.89
CA ARG A 507 -2.87 -1.96 34.65
C ARG A 507 -3.20 -1.06 35.84
N ARG A 508 -2.20 -0.52 36.55
CA ARG A 508 -2.41 0.36 37.72
C ARG A 508 -3.16 1.65 37.37
N TRP A 509 -3.11 2.08 36.11
CA TRP A 509 -3.80 3.28 35.64
C TRP A 509 -5.28 3.03 35.28
N LEU A 510 -5.69 1.78 35.05
CA LEU A 510 -7.06 1.45 34.60
C LEU A 510 -8.16 1.96 35.55
N PRO A 511 -8.05 1.83 36.88
CA PRO A 511 -9.07 2.37 37.80
C PRO A 511 -9.24 3.89 37.69
N ARG A 512 -8.14 4.64 37.55
CA ARG A 512 -8.16 6.10 37.32
C ARG A 512 -8.75 6.48 35.95
N LEU A 513 -8.71 5.54 35.01
CA LEU A 513 -9.39 5.66 33.72
C LEU A 513 -10.86 5.20 33.79
N GLY A 514 -11.38 4.85 34.97
CA GLY A 514 -12.77 4.43 35.18
C GLY A 514 -13.05 2.98 34.77
N LEU A 515 -12.02 2.15 34.68
CA LEU A 515 -12.13 0.74 34.31
C LEU A 515 -12.01 -0.12 35.57
N ALA A 516 -13.03 -0.95 35.82
CA ALA A 516 -13.02 -1.94 36.88
C ALA A 516 -12.31 -3.23 36.43
N GLU A 517 -11.95 -4.09 37.40
CA GLU A 517 -11.54 -5.46 37.12
C GLU A 517 -12.73 -6.43 37.30
N PRO A 518 -12.93 -7.41 36.40
CA PRO A 518 -12.19 -7.64 35.15
C PRO A 518 -12.42 -6.52 34.11
N VAL A 519 -11.42 -6.27 33.27
CA VAL A 519 -11.44 -5.14 32.33
C VAL A 519 -12.45 -5.40 31.22
N ASP A 520 -13.42 -4.50 31.07
CA ASP A 520 -14.28 -4.49 29.89
C ASP A 520 -13.53 -3.86 28.71
N VAL A 521 -13.16 -4.70 27.75
CA VAL A 521 -12.46 -4.29 26.52
C VAL A 521 -13.25 -3.27 25.69
N HIS A 522 -14.59 -3.29 25.73
CA HIS A 522 -15.41 -2.29 25.04
C HIS A 522 -15.24 -0.91 25.69
N HIS A 523 -15.30 -0.85 27.03
CA HIS A 523 -15.06 0.38 27.77
C HIS A 523 -13.63 0.88 27.56
N LEU A 524 -12.63 0.00 27.62
CA LEU A 524 -11.22 0.35 27.36
C LEU A 524 -11.05 0.91 25.95
N SER A 525 -11.61 0.25 24.95
CA SER A 525 -11.62 0.71 23.56
C SER A 525 -12.30 2.08 23.41
N GLY A 526 -13.39 2.30 24.14
CA GLY A 526 -14.10 3.59 24.18
C GLY A 526 -13.23 4.71 24.72
N VAL A 527 -12.51 4.49 25.82
CA VAL A 527 -11.55 5.45 26.40
C VAL A 527 -10.43 5.76 25.39
N LEU A 528 -9.76 4.73 24.84
CA LEU A 528 -8.62 4.91 23.93
C LEU A 528 -9.01 5.49 22.56
N SER A 529 -10.24 5.29 22.13
CA SER A 529 -10.77 5.89 20.90
C SER A 529 -11.23 7.33 21.09
N LYS A 530 -11.47 7.76 22.34
CA LYS A 530 -11.98 9.09 22.66
C LYS A 530 -10.90 10.15 22.78
N TYR A 531 -9.71 9.80 23.29
CA TYR A 531 -8.65 10.76 23.60
C TYR A 531 -7.44 10.65 22.66
N ALA A 532 -6.76 11.77 22.45
CA ALA A 532 -5.43 11.85 21.88
C ALA A 532 -4.47 12.39 22.94
N VAL A 533 -3.23 11.89 22.93
CA VAL A 533 -2.17 12.37 23.82
C VAL A 533 -1.05 12.92 22.94
N CYS A 534 -0.75 14.20 23.05
CA CYS A 534 0.40 14.81 22.38
C CYS A 534 1.56 14.96 23.35
N SER A 535 2.77 14.69 22.90
CA SER A 535 3.99 14.95 23.66
C SER A 535 4.81 16.02 22.97
N LEU A 536 5.31 16.98 23.72
CA LEU A 536 6.24 18.01 23.30
C LEU A 536 7.54 17.87 24.10
N GLY A 537 8.66 17.68 23.40
CA GLY A 537 9.99 17.57 24.01
C GLY A 537 10.86 16.47 23.38
N PRO A 538 12.00 16.13 24.00
CA PRO A 538 13.01 15.22 23.42
C PRO A 538 12.49 13.84 22.98
N MET A 539 11.50 13.26 23.66
CA MET A 539 10.91 11.98 23.29
C MET A 539 10.23 12.04 21.92
N SER A 540 9.59 13.16 21.59
CA SER A 540 8.98 13.37 20.27
C SER A 540 10.02 13.41 19.16
N CYS A 541 11.18 14.03 19.43
CA CYS A 541 12.31 14.05 18.51
C CYS A 541 12.78 12.62 18.15
N ARG A 542 12.85 11.72 19.14
CA ARG A 542 13.26 10.32 18.95
C ARG A 542 12.34 9.55 17.99
N SER A 543 11.05 9.87 17.96
CA SER A 543 10.07 9.18 17.11
C SER A 543 10.32 9.34 15.61
N TRP A 544 10.94 10.44 15.19
CA TRP A 544 11.22 10.71 13.77
C TRP A 544 12.37 9.87 13.22
N ARG A 545 13.20 9.29 14.09
CA ARG A 545 14.35 8.42 13.73
C ARG A 545 15.30 9.13 12.75
N LEU A 546 15.69 10.36 13.06
CA LEU A 546 16.68 11.09 12.27
C LEU A 546 18.08 10.53 12.56
N ALA A 547 18.84 10.26 11.50
CA ALA A 547 20.26 9.90 11.60
C ALA A 547 21.18 11.14 11.64
N GLY A 548 20.68 12.31 11.23
CA GLY A 548 21.40 13.58 11.22
C GLY A 548 21.01 14.54 12.35
N PRO A 549 21.58 15.75 12.40
CA PRO A 549 21.18 16.77 13.35
C PRO A 549 19.68 17.09 13.18
N PRO A 550 19.00 17.49 14.27
CA PRO A 550 17.62 17.92 14.18
C PRO A 550 17.49 19.14 13.27
N PRO A 551 16.29 19.40 12.71
CA PRO A 551 16.04 20.65 11.98
C PRO A 551 16.40 21.87 12.83
N GLU A 552 16.87 22.94 12.16
CA GLU A 552 17.27 24.18 12.82
C GLU A 552 16.14 24.72 13.72
N ALA A 553 16.49 25.07 14.95
CA ALA A 553 15.53 25.58 15.93
C ALA A 553 14.84 26.85 15.42
N GLY A 554 13.54 26.98 15.70
CA GLY A 554 12.73 28.11 15.25
C GLY A 554 12.19 27.98 13.82
N THR A 555 12.56 26.93 13.08
CA THR A 555 11.94 26.61 11.79
C THR A 555 10.62 25.85 11.96
N VAL A 556 9.73 25.89 10.97
CA VAL A 556 8.51 25.07 10.97
C VAL A 556 8.82 23.57 11.02
N ALA A 557 9.91 23.13 10.39
CA ALA A 557 10.40 21.76 10.48
C ALA A 557 10.69 21.36 11.93
N SER A 558 11.34 22.24 12.70
CA SER A 558 11.63 22.00 14.12
C SER A 558 10.37 21.85 14.97
N LEU A 559 9.29 22.55 14.62
CA LEU A 559 8.00 22.43 15.32
C LEU A 559 7.36 21.05 15.12
N HIS A 560 7.35 20.52 13.90
CA HIS A 560 6.83 19.16 13.66
C HIS A 560 7.74 18.09 14.27
N TYR A 561 9.04 18.36 14.30
CA TYR A 561 10.03 17.45 14.87
C TYR A 561 9.87 17.30 16.39
N CYS A 562 9.60 18.38 17.11
CA CYS A 562 9.55 18.37 18.58
C CYS A 562 8.22 17.88 19.16
N ILE A 563 7.23 17.56 18.33
CA ILE A 563 5.90 17.15 18.78
C ILE A 563 5.40 15.85 18.14
N THR A 564 4.79 15.00 18.96
CA THR A 564 4.14 13.76 18.53
C THR A 564 2.70 13.68 18.99
N CYS A 565 1.85 12.98 18.24
CA CYS A 565 0.49 12.67 18.67
C CYS A 565 0.26 11.16 18.70
N TRP A 566 -0.09 10.67 19.87
CA TRP A 566 -0.29 9.27 20.16
C TRP A 566 -1.75 8.90 19.96
N SER A 567 -2.00 7.66 19.53
CA SER A 567 -3.34 7.17 19.22
C SER A 567 -4.08 7.94 18.11
N CYS A 568 -3.35 8.65 17.23
CA CYS A 568 -3.92 9.46 16.16
C CYS A 568 -3.55 8.95 14.75
N LYS A 569 -4.56 8.47 14.02
CA LYS A 569 -4.41 8.02 12.63
C LYS A 569 -3.87 9.13 11.72
N THR A 570 -4.41 10.34 11.83
CA THR A 570 -4.01 11.47 10.97
C THR A 570 -2.52 11.70 11.11
N TYR A 571 -2.03 11.88 12.34
CA TYR A 571 -0.63 12.11 12.63
C TYR A 571 0.29 11.02 12.05
N MET A 572 -0.08 9.75 12.21
CA MET A 572 0.72 8.64 11.66
C MET A 572 0.72 8.60 10.13
N CYS A 573 -0.29 9.14 9.46
CA CYS A 573 -0.37 9.19 7.99
C CYS A 573 0.32 10.44 7.39
N SER A 574 0.13 11.62 7.99
CA SER A 574 0.63 12.90 7.45
C SER A 574 1.92 13.36 8.13
N GLY A 575 2.17 12.97 9.38
CA GLY A 575 3.24 13.54 10.22
C GLY A 575 2.82 14.81 10.97
N ALA A 576 1.55 15.23 10.85
CA ALA A 576 0.97 16.38 11.55
C ALA A 576 -0.55 16.24 11.70
N CYS A 577 -1.14 16.76 12.76
CA CYS A 577 -2.60 16.76 12.94
C CYS A 577 -3.08 18.00 13.69
N GLU A 578 -4.40 18.16 13.75
CA GLU A 578 -5.11 19.17 14.54
C GLU A 578 -4.68 19.15 16.02
N HIS A 579 -4.40 17.96 16.59
CA HIS A 579 -4.00 17.83 17.99
C HIS A 579 -2.60 18.41 18.22
N THR A 580 -1.62 18.06 17.35
CA THR A 580 -0.28 18.64 17.44
C THR A 580 -0.31 20.15 17.29
N TYR A 581 -1.14 20.68 16.39
CA TYR A 581 -1.23 22.12 16.21
C TYR A 581 -1.97 22.80 17.36
N GLY A 582 -2.97 22.16 17.95
CA GLY A 582 -3.65 22.66 19.16
C GLY A 582 -2.69 22.80 20.32
N SER A 583 -1.82 21.80 20.53
CA SER A 583 -0.75 21.85 21.53
C SER A 583 0.26 22.96 21.26
N LEU A 584 0.73 23.11 20.01
CA LEU A 584 1.68 24.17 19.66
C LEU A 584 1.08 25.59 19.80
N LEU A 585 -0.22 25.75 19.50
CA LEU A 585 -0.95 26.99 19.74
C LEU A 585 -1.09 27.29 21.24
N MET A 586 -1.40 26.28 22.04
CA MET A 586 -1.51 26.42 23.50
C MET A 586 -0.21 26.91 24.14
N GLU A 587 0.94 26.38 23.67
CA GLU A 587 2.27 26.81 24.11
C GLU A 587 2.80 28.05 23.37
N LYS A 588 1.99 28.68 22.50
CA LYS A 588 2.35 29.89 21.75
C LYS A 588 3.56 29.74 20.82
N TYR A 589 3.89 28.52 20.40
CA TYR A 589 4.89 28.27 19.35
C TYR A 589 4.36 28.62 17.95
N VAL A 590 3.04 28.73 17.80
CA VAL A 590 2.38 29.12 16.56
C VAL A 590 1.61 30.41 16.79
N ASP A 591 1.84 31.39 15.92
CA ASP A 591 1.13 32.66 15.90
C ASP A 591 0.27 32.74 14.64
N LEU A 592 -1.05 32.74 14.83
CA LEU A 592 -2.03 32.77 13.73
C LEU A 592 -2.07 34.12 12.99
N SER A 593 -1.48 35.17 13.56
CA SER A 593 -1.39 36.47 12.91
C SER A 593 -0.34 36.50 11.78
N GLN A 594 0.55 35.51 11.74
CA GLN A 594 1.69 35.46 10.83
C GLN A 594 1.26 35.45 9.34
N PRO A 595 1.80 36.33 8.48
CA PRO A 595 1.37 36.46 7.09
C PRO A 595 1.50 35.19 6.24
N TRP A 596 2.52 34.36 6.49
CA TRP A 596 2.80 33.15 5.71
C TRP A 596 1.73 32.06 5.84
N LEU A 597 0.90 32.11 6.90
CA LEU A 597 -0.28 31.24 7.03
C LEU A 597 -1.38 31.57 6.01
N LYS A 598 -1.50 32.86 5.63
CA LYS A 598 -2.58 33.36 4.74
C LYS A 598 -2.26 33.16 3.25
N GLU A 599 -0.99 33.09 2.87
CA GLU A 599 -0.56 33.05 1.47
C GLU A 599 -0.97 31.77 0.71
N ARG A 600 -1.16 30.63 1.41
CA ARG A 600 -1.67 29.39 0.78
C ARG A 600 -3.19 29.27 0.76
N GLY A 601 -3.92 29.86 1.72
CA GLY A 601 -5.38 29.88 1.73
C GLY A 601 -6.00 30.59 0.51
N VAL A 602 -5.24 31.50 -0.11
CA VAL A 602 -5.69 32.37 -1.21
C VAL A 602 -5.13 31.94 -2.58
N ARG A 603 -4.55 30.73 -2.74
CA ARG A 603 -4.48 30.11 -4.08
C ARG A 603 -5.87 29.65 -4.50
N LYS A 604 -6.81 30.61 -4.63
CA LYS A 604 -7.93 30.53 -5.57
C LYS A 604 -7.33 29.92 -6.82
N LYS A 605 -7.93 28.81 -7.30
CA LYS A 605 -7.65 28.30 -8.63
C LYS A 605 -7.79 29.50 -9.58
N LYS A 606 -6.70 30.18 -9.92
CA LYS A 606 -6.55 30.73 -11.26
C LYS A 606 -6.77 29.49 -12.09
N ARG A 607 -7.96 29.37 -12.67
CA ARG A 607 -8.17 28.51 -13.83
C ARG A 607 -6.96 28.84 -14.69
N GLN A 608 -6.00 27.92 -14.77
CA GLN A 608 -4.99 28.05 -15.80
C GLN A 608 -5.81 28.26 -17.07
N PRO A 609 -5.60 29.34 -17.84
CA PRO A 609 -6.20 29.42 -19.16
C PRO A 609 -5.84 28.09 -19.79
N SER A 610 -6.88 27.30 -20.12
CA SER A 610 -6.72 25.94 -20.61
C SER A 610 -5.52 25.96 -21.53
N GLN A 611 -4.47 25.20 -21.19
CA GLN A 611 -3.30 25.08 -22.07
C GLN A 611 -3.87 24.94 -23.47
N ARG A 612 -3.54 25.95 -24.29
CA ARG A 612 -4.01 26.14 -25.66
C ARG A 612 -4.08 24.74 -26.24
N LYS A 613 -5.31 24.26 -26.51
CA LYS A 613 -5.51 22.94 -27.12
C LYS A 613 -4.48 22.87 -28.23
N VAL A 614 -3.50 21.98 -28.09
CA VAL A 614 -2.65 21.59 -29.23
C VAL A 614 -3.66 21.37 -30.36
N PRO A 615 -3.55 22.09 -31.50
CA PRO A 615 -4.51 21.91 -32.57
C PRO A 615 -4.58 20.42 -32.80
N ALA A 616 -5.78 19.87 -32.63
CA ALA A 616 -5.99 18.46 -32.83
C ALA A 616 -5.38 18.15 -34.19
N VAL A 617 -4.42 17.22 -34.22
CA VAL A 617 -4.03 16.55 -35.46
C VAL A 617 -5.36 16.26 -36.16
N PRO A 618 -5.59 16.74 -37.39
CA PRO A 618 -6.86 16.57 -38.05
C PRO A 618 -7.20 15.09 -37.97
N LYS A 619 -8.21 14.76 -37.16
CA LYS A 619 -8.76 13.41 -37.19
C LYS A 619 -9.22 13.26 -38.62
N ALA A 620 -8.49 12.45 -39.39
CA ALA A 620 -8.95 11.97 -40.67
C ALA A 620 -10.40 11.56 -40.46
N LYS A 621 -11.30 12.13 -41.26
CA LYS A 621 -12.74 11.87 -41.20
C LYS A 621 -12.94 10.35 -41.25
N ALA A 622 -13.07 9.73 -40.09
CA ALA A 622 -13.47 8.35 -39.98
C ALA A 622 -14.91 8.32 -40.47
N LYS A 623 -15.07 7.68 -41.63
CA LYS A 623 -16.36 7.43 -42.27
C LYS A 623 -17.37 6.94 -41.24
N ALA A 624 -18.60 7.43 -41.38
CA ALA A 624 -19.76 6.84 -40.73
C ALA A 624 -19.77 5.32 -40.96
N GLY A 625 -20.11 4.55 -39.92
CA GLY A 625 -20.48 3.14 -40.05
C GLY A 625 -19.64 2.16 -39.24
N ALA A 626 -19.94 2.04 -37.95
CA ALA A 626 -20.12 0.75 -37.30
C ALA A 626 -20.75 1.02 -35.92
N GLN A 627 -22.08 0.93 -35.86
CA GLN A 627 -22.73 0.80 -34.55
C GLN A 627 -22.14 -0.44 -33.87
N SER A 628 -21.88 -0.32 -32.56
CA SER A 628 -21.45 -1.44 -31.73
C SER A 628 -22.32 -2.66 -32.05
N PRO A 629 -21.74 -3.84 -32.38
CA PRO A 629 -22.50 -5.04 -32.73
C PRO A 629 -23.38 -5.55 -31.57
N TRP A 630 -23.24 -4.93 -30.39
CA TRP A 630 -24.00 -5.24 -29.19
C TRP A 630 -25.25 -4.37 -29.02
N LYS A 631 -25.43 -3.34 -29.86
CA LYS A 631 -26.54 -2.39 -29.76
C LYS A 631 -27.80 -3.04 -30.35
N GLY A 632 -28.79 -3.32 -29.51
CA GLY A 632 -30.05 -3.97 -29.90
C GLY A 632 -30.20 -5.41 -29.41
N LEU A 633 -29.12 -6.07 -28.97
CA LEU A 633 -29.20 -7.43 -28.42
C LEU A 633 -29.75 -7.41 -26.99
N THR A 634 -30.66 -8.34 -26.67
CA THR A 634 -31.13 -8.55 -25.29
C THR A 634 -30.00 -9.12 -24.42
N LYS A 635 -30.18 -9.11 -23.09
CA LYS A 635 -29.16 -9.63 -22.18
C LYS A 635 -28.90 -11.12 -22.44
N GLU A 636 -29.96 -11.89 -22.71
CA GLU A 636 -29.90 -13.29 -23.05
C GLU A 636 -29.11 -13.54 -24.35
N ASP A 637 -29.33 -12.73 -25.39
CA ASP A 637 -28.61 -12.85 -26.67
C ASP A 637 -27.12 -12.58 -26.53
N ARG A 638 -26.75 -11.60 -25.69
CA ARG A 638 -25.33 -11.30 -25.41
C ARG A 638 -24.66 -12.43 -24.66
N ILE A 639 -25.37 -13.06 -23.72
CA ILE A 639 -24.87 -14.21 -22.96
C ILE A 639 -24.74 -15.44 -23.87
N ALA A 640 -25.69 -15.67 -24.77
CA ALA A 640 -25.62 -16.75 -25.75
C ALA A 640 -24.45 -16.56 -26.73
N ALA A 641 -24.26 -15.35 -27.25
CA ALA A 641 -23.13 -15.02 -28.13
C ALA A 641 -21.77 -15.19 -27.41
N LEU A 642 -21.68 -14.80 -26.15
CA LEU A 642 -20.48 -15.01 -25.35
C LEU A 642 -20.21 -16.50 -25.05
N ARG A 643 -21.25 -17.31 -24.79
CA ARG A 643 -21.11 -18.77 -24.63
C ARG A 643 -20.72 -19.47 -25.93
N ALA A 644 -21.16 -18.96 -27.08
CA ALA A 644 -20.76 -19.49 -28.38
C ALA A 644 -19.29 -19.14 -28.73
N LEU A 645 -18.84 -17.94 -28.38
CA LEU A 645 -17.45 -17.49 -28.60
C LEU A 645 -16.47 -18.05 -27.55
N TYR A 646 -16.96 -18.35 -26.36
CA TYR A 646 -16.19 -18.87 -25.23
C TYR A 646 -16.92 -20.07 -24.60
N PRO A 647 -16.84 -21.26 -25.23
CA PRO A 647 -17.62 -22.44 -24.82
C PRO A 647 -17.10 -23.17 -23.57
N ARG A 648 -16.17 -22.57 -22.80
CA ARG A 648 -15.67 -23.09 -21.52
C ARG A 648 -15.96 -22.12 -20.39
#